data_AF-A0A091JZ10-F1
#
_entry.id   AF-A0A091JZ10-F1
#
_cell.length_a   1.000
_cell.length_b   1.000
_cell.length_c   1.000
_cell.angle_alpha   90.00
_cell.angle_beta   90.00
_cell.angle_gamma   90.00
#
_symmetry.space_group_name_H-M   'P 1'
#
loop_
_entity.id
_entity.type
_entity.pdbx_description
1 polymer ?
#
loop_
_entity_poly.entity_id
_entity_poly.type
_entity_poly.pdbx_seq_one_letter_code
_entity_poly.pdbx_strand_id
1 'polypeptide(L)'
;YSWCSRRLLEQRYSWSSHLTLADLIPLESPAGAGSAGKQDWPERVVVGHNVAFDRAFIKEQYLIQGSQVRFLDTMSMHMAISGLTGFQRSLWMAAKHGKRKGLQQVKEHMKKTRSKMEGPAITSWDWVHVSSINNLADVHALYVGGEPLEKEARELFVKGTMADIRSHFQDLMSYCAHDVRATHEVFQEQLPLFMERCPHPVTFAGMLEMGVSYLPVNGNWKRYLGDAQDIYEELQKEMKKSLMNLANDACQLLHEDRYKDDPWLWDLEWDTQEFKQKKNPGKKKKKDQDGNGKASPVAAGADESLPEWQEACPHTPTDPGPPGEDEELKAPASQVCLERLKETVTLQPKRLQHLPGHPGWYRKLCLRLEETGWVPGPSLISLQMRVTPKLMRLAWDGFPLHYSEKHGWGYLVLPQSLESRGGCVSPALCPDRVIEQLYRQYCLEKGKEQPPGLEATVENELLAMDSSTIWQKVEEMSQREVDVEERVCGADQSLEQEMGELSELMEARSQPSYHHGNGPYNDVNIPGCWFFKLPHKASWGLLGAFCPFAKDFLPQMEDGTLRAAVGRTHGTRALEINKMISFWRNAHKRISSQMVVWLKKGELPRVVTRHPDYNEEDEYGAILPQVVTAGTITRRAVEPTWLTASNAR
;
A
#
# COMPACT_ATOMS: atom_id res chain seq x y z
N TYR A 1 37.50 -12.59 -25.77
CA TYR A 1 36.34 -12.90 -26.64
C TYR A 1 35.31 -11.80 -26.40
N SER A 2 34.76 -11.22 -27.46
CA SER A 2 33.62 -10.31 -27.36
C SER A 2 32.57 -10.75 -28.35
N TRP A 3 31.30 -10.68 -27.96
CA TRP A 3 30.18 -10.94 -28.84
C TRP A 3 29.35 -9.68 -28.95
N CYS A 4 28.94 -9.35 -30.17
CA CYS A 4 28.03 -8.24 -30.44
C CYS A 4 26.89 -8.76 -31.28
N SER A 5 25.67 -8.41 -30.88
CA SER A 5 24.49 -8.74 -31.66
C SER A 5 24.56 -8.06 -33.02
N ARG A 6 24.15 -8.76 -34.09
CA ARG A 6 24.03 -8.17 -35.44
C ARG A 6 23.11 -6.94 -35.46
N ARG A 7 22.20 -6.83 -34.49
CA ARG A 7 21.34 -5.67 -34.23
C ARG A 7 22.12 -4.37 -34.06
N LEU A 8 23.30 -4.42 -33.45
CA LEU A 8 24.14 -3.25 -33.29
C LEU A 8 24.72 -2.78 -34.64
N LEU A 9 24.92 -3.70 -35.59
CA LEU A 9 25.57 -3.45 -36.88
C LEU A 9 24.56 -3.07 -37.97
N GLU A 10 23.34 -3.60 -37.91
CA GLU A 10 22.32 -3.41 -38.95
C GLU A 10 21.44 -2.18 -38.68
N GLN A 11 21.28 -1.29 -39.66
CA GLN A 11 20.43 -0.10 -39.53
C GLN A 11 18.93 -0.40 -39.66
N ARG A 12 18.57 -1.50 -40.34
CA ARG A 12 17.19 -1.94 -40.56
C ARG A 12 16.99 -3.34 -39.98
N TYR A 13 16.92 -3.43 -38.66
CA TYR A 13 16.60 -4.68 -37.99
C TYR A 13 15.13 -4.67 -37.56
N SER A 14 14.35 -5.65 -38.03
CA SER A 14 12.96 -5.85 -37.59
C SER A 14 12.94 -6.71 -36.33
N TRP A 15 12.26 -6.22 -35.30
CA TRP A 15 12.09 -6.92 -34.03
C TRP A 15 11.17 -8.13 -34.22
N SER A 16 11.62 -9.33 -33.83
CA SER A 16 10.67 -10.40 -33.50
C SER A 16 9.93 -10.02 -32.22
N SER A 17 8.62 -10.27 -32.15
CA SER A 17 7.84 -10.09 -30.93
C SER A 17 8.25 -11.06 -29.81
N HIS A 18 9.00 -12.13 -30.15
CA HIS A 18 9.43 -13.18 -29.25
C HIS A 18 10.94 -13.40 -29.34
N LEU A 19 11.57 -13.68 -28.20
CA LEU A 19 12.99 -14.03 -28.12
C LEU A 19 13.19 -15.44 -28.70
N THR A 20 14.15 -15.58 -29.61
CA THR A 20 14.53 -16.86 -30.20
C THR A 20 15.98 -17.19 -29.90
N LEU A 21 16.39 -18.45 -30.08
CA LEU A 21 17.79 -18.87 -29.90
C LEU A 21 18.78 -18.10 -30.80
N ALA A 22 18.33 -17.51 -31.91
CA ALA A 22 19.17 -16.72 -32.81
C ALA A 22 19.55 -15.35 -32.21
N ASP A 23 18.81 -14.87 -31.22
CA ASP A 23 19.03 -13.59 -30.56
C ASP A 23 20.00 -13.70 -29.37
N LEU A 24 20.29 -14.92 -28.94
CA LEU A 24 21.13 -15.25 -27.79
C LEU A 24 22.61 -15.38 -28.16
N ILE A 25 23.47 -15.32 -27.15
CA ILE A 25 24.93 -15.41 -27.30
C ILE A 25 25.31 -16.87 -27.56
N PRO A 26 25.89 -17.20 -28.73
CA PRO A 26 26.51 -18.50 -28.95
C PRO A 26 27.88 -18.50 -28.27
N LEU A 27 28.01 -19.21 -27.14
CA LEU A 27 29.27 -19.29 -26.42
C LEU A 27 30.02 -20.60 -26.73
N GLU A 28 29.26 -21.67 -26.98
CA GLU A 28 29.80 -23.02 -27.14
C GLU A 28 29.75 -23.49 -28.61
N SER A 29 28.75 -23.04 -29.36
CA SER A 29 28.57 -23.38 -30.78
C SER A 29 29.26 -22.38 -31.71
N PRO A 30 29.75 -22.82 -32.88
CA PRO A 30 30.15 -21.92 -33.96
C PRO A 30 28.98 -21.01 -34.39
N ALA A 31 29.28 -19.76 -34.74
CA ALA A 31 28.28 -18.79 -35.18
C ALA A 31 27.48 -19.31 -36.40
N GLY A 32 26.18 -19.56 -36.21
CA GLY A 32 25.27 -20.02 -37.27
C GLY A 32 24.84 -21.50 -37.21
N ALA A 33 25.36 -22.30 -36.28
CA ALA A 33 24.89 -23.68 -36.10
C ALA A 33 23.49 -23.70 -35.44
N GLY A 34 22.47 -24.17 -36.17
CA GLY A 34 21.07 -24.25 -35.71
C GLY A 34 20.77 -25.45 -34.81
N SER A 35 21.57 -26.51 -34.93
CA SER A 35 21.45 -27.71 -34.09
C SER A 35 22.86 -28.17 -33.75
N ALA A 36 23.14 -28.31 -32.46
CA ALA A 36 24.29 -29.08 -32.05
C ALA A 36 24.05 -30.54 -32.47
N GLY A 37 24.86 -31.03 -33.39
CA GLY A 37 25.01 -32.47 -33.54
C GLY A 37 25.49 -33.07 -32.21
N LYS A 38 25.51 -34.40 -32.11
CA LYS A 38 26.24 -35.13 -31.05
C LYS A 38 27.75 -34.81 -31.13
N GLN A 39 28.14 -33.58 -30.85
CA GLN A 39 29.53 -33.18 -30.64
C GLN A 39 29.79 -33.31 -29.15
N ASP A 40 30.94 -33.88 -28.81
CA ASP A 40 31.47 -33.87 -27.45
C ASP A 40 31.64 -32.42 -27.02
N TRP A 41 30.65 -31.90 -26.28
CA TRP A 41 30.71 -30.56 -25.72
C TRP A 41 31.90 -30.49 -24.76
N PRO A 42 32.83 -29.54 -24.95
CA PRO A 42 33.98 -29.43 -24.06
C PRO A 42 33.51 -29.01 -22.66
N GLU A 43 34.02 -29.69 -21.64
CA GLU A 43 33.83 -29.32 -20.24
C GLU A 43 34.52 -27.97 -19.98
N ARG A 44 33.75 -26.97 -19.50
CA ARG A 44 34.28 -25.63 -19.20
C ARG A 44 33.59 -25.05 -17.97
N VAL A 45 34.30 -24.16 -17.28
CA VAL A 45 33.75 -23.36 -16.19
C VAL A 45 33.79 -21.89 -16.57
N VAL A 46 32.65 -21.23 -16.47
CA VAL A 46 32.52 -19.78 -16.67
C VAL A 46 32.41 -19.13 -15.31
N VAL A 47 33.34 -18.22 -15.02
CA VAL A 47 33.33 -17.41 -13.80
C VAL A 47 32.79 -16.02 -14.13
N GLY A 48 31.84 -15.55 -13.33
CA GLY A 48 31.27 -14.21 -13.48
C GLY A 48 30.83 -13.64 -12.14
N HIS A 49 30.47 -12.36 -12.14
CA HIS A 49 29.87 -11.69 -10.98
C HIS A 49 28.38 -11.52 -11.23
N ASN A 50 27.53 -12.18 -10.42
CA ASN A 50 26.11 -12.37 -10.71
C ASN A 50 25.87 -13.11 -12.04
N VAL A 51 26.68 -14.16 -12.28
CA VAL A 51 26.76 -14.92 -13.54
C VAL A 51 25.42 -15.51 -14.01
N ALA A 52 24.48 -15.72 -13.09
CA ALA A 52 23.16 -16.27 -13.42
C ALA A 52 22.36 -15.33 -14.35
N PHE A 53 22.61 -14.02 -14.26
CA PHE A 53 22.07 -13.05 -15.21
C PHE A 53 22.62 -13.27 -16.61
N ASP A 54 23.95 -13.38 -16.74
CA ASP A 54 24.62 -13.59 -18.03
C ASP A 54 24.26 -14.95 -18.65
N ARG A 55 24.15 -15.99 -17.81
CA ARG A 55 23.73 -17.33 -18.21
C ARG A 55 22.40 -17.31 -18.96
N ALA A 56 21.45 -16.48 -18.51
CA ALA A 56 20.15 -16.40 -19.15
C ALA A 56 20.23 -15.95 -20.62
N PHE A 57 21.31 -15.30 -21.04
CA PHE A 57 21.52 -14.85 -22.42
C PHE A 57 22.35 -15.82 -23.28
N ILE A 58 22.79 -16.96 -22.73
CA ILE A 58 23.58 -17.96 -23.46
C ILE A 58 22.64 -18.93 -24.17
N LYS A 59 22.85 -19.10 -25.48
CA LYS A 59 22.00 -19.90 -26.35
C LYS A 59 21.94 -21.36 -25.92
N GLU A 60 23.10 -21.98 -25.69
CA GLU A 60 23.20 -23.42 -25.46
C GLU A 60 22.58 -23.88 -24.14
N GLN A 61 22.40 -22.95 -23.19
CA GLN A 61 21.79 -23.22 -21.88
C GLN A 61 20.28 -23.50 -21.97
N TYR A 62 19.64 -23.17 -23.10
CA TYR A 62 18.24 -23.48 -23.36
C TYR A 62 18.04 -24.84 -24.04
N LEU A 63 19.11 -25.48 -24.51
CA LEU A 63 19.03 -26.78 -25.18
C LEU A 63 18.73 -27.89 -24.17
N ILE A 64 17.75 -28.73 -24.49
CA ILE A 64 17.27 -29.81 -23.61
C ILE A 64 18.34 -30.87 -23.33
N GLN A 65 19.26 -31.10 -24.28
CA GLN A 65 20.36 -32.06 -24.10
C GLN A 65 21.36 -31.63 -23.02
N GLY A 66 21.32 -30.36 -22.61
CA GLY A 66 22.22 -29.80 -21.62
C GLY A 66 23.62 -29.52 -22.18
N SER A 67 24.26 -28.50 -21.62
CA SER A 67 25.65 -28.16 -21.86
C SER A 67 26.55 -28.73 -20.76
N GLN A 68 27.83 -29.00 -21.08
CA GLN A 68 28.87 -29.36 -20.11
C GLN A 68 29.54 -28.13 -19.46
N VAL A 69 29.04 -26.93 -19.74
CA VAL A 69 29.47 -25.70 -19.08
C VAL A 69 28.85 -25.61 -17.69
N ARG A 70 29.67 -25.22 -16.72
CA ARG A 70 29.22 -24.86 -15.36
C ARG A 70 29.55 -23.41 -15.06
N PHE A 71 28.76 -22.81 -14.18
CA PHE A 71 28.88 -21.39 -13.83
C PHE A 71 29.28 -21.23 -12.38
N LEU A 72 30.24 -20.35 -12.13
CA LEU A 72 30.69 -20.00 -10.80
C LEU A 72 30.53 -18.50 -10.59
N ASP A 73 29.93 -18.14 -9.47
CA ASP A 73 29.55 -16.77 -9.15
C ASP A 73 30.42 -16.19 -8.04
N THR A 74 31.19 -15.16 -8.36
CA THR A 74 32.02 -14.43 -7.36
C THR A 74 31.16 -13.67 -6.35
N MET A 75 29.93 -13.25 -6.72
CA MET A 75 29.01 -12.66 -5.75
C MET A 75 28.60 -13.70 -4.70
N SER A 76 28.21 -14.90 -5.12
CA SER A 76 27.88 -16.02 -4.22
C SER A 76 29.07 -16.42 -3.33
N MET A 77 30.28 -16.51 -3.89
CA MET A 77 31.49 -16.81 -3.10
C MET A 77 31.78 -15.74 -2.06
N HIS A 78 31.70 -14.45 -2.43
CA HIS A 78 31.82 -13.34 -1.49
C HIS A 78 30.82 -13.46 -0.34
N MET A 79 29.54 -13.74 -0.63
CA MET A 79 28.52 -13.90 0.41
C MET A 79 28.82 -15.07 1.35
N ALA A 80 29.42 -16.15 0.86
CA ALA A 80 29.83 -17.29 1.67
C ALA A 80 31.06 -17.03 2.55
N ILE A 81 31.93 -16.10 2.15
CA ILE A 81 33.18 -15.74 2.86
C ILE A 81 32.93 -14.59 3.85
N SER A 82 32.41 -13.46 3.36
CA SER A 82 32.29 -12.19 4.11
C SER A 82 30.92 -11.53 3.95
N GLY A 83 29.85 -12.31 3.78
CA GLY A 83 28.49 -11.78 3.67
C GLY A 83 27.98 -11.05 4.92
N LEU A 84 27.12 -10.05 4.72
CA LEU A 84 26.49 -9.25 5.77
C LEU A 84 25.03 -9.64 6.03
N THR A 85 24.58 -9.55 7.29
CA THR A 85 23.16 -9.68 7.64
C THR A 85 22.38 -8.48 7.13
N GLY A 86 21.06 -8.61 6.98
CA GLY A 86 20.22 -7.49 6.53
C GLY A 86 20.42 -6.23 7.39
N PHE A 87 20.50 -6.41 8.71
CA PHE A 87 20.78 -5.31 9.64
C PHE A 87 22.20 -4.76 9.48
N GLN A 88 23.23 -5.62 9.47
CA GLN A 88 24.62 -5.18 9.26
C GLN A 88 24.81 -4.46 7.91
N ARG A 89 24.12 -4.89 6.86
CA ARG A 89 24.13 -4.22 5.55
C ARG A 89 23.59 -2.79 5.67
N SER A 90 22.49 -2.59 6.41
CA SER A 90 21.96 -1.24 6.69
C SER A 90 22.95 -0.39 7.48
N LEU A 91 23.62 -0.97 8.48
CA LEU A 91 24.67 -0.30 9.27
C LEU A 91 25.87 0.09 8.40
N TRP A 92 26.36 -0.84 7.57
CA TRP A 92 27.49 -0.63 6.67
C TRP A 92 27.21 0.51 5.69
N MET A 93 26.02 0.51 5.07
CA MET A 93 25.58 1.58 4.17
C MET A 93 25.49 2.94 4.88
N ALA A 94 25.07 2.96 6.14
CA ALA A 94 25.00 4.19 6.93
C ALA A 94 26.39 4.75 7.25
N ALA A 95 27.34 3.86 7.58
CA ALA A 95 28.71 4.21 7.90
C ALA A 95 29.48 4.71 6.66
N LYS A 96 29.42 3.99 5.53
CA LYS A 96 30.14 4.35 4.29
C LYS A 96 29.52 5.50 3.50
N HIS A 97 28.18 5.59 3.43
CA HIS A 97 27.50 6.62 2.62
C HIS A 97 26.92 7.78 3.44
N GLY A 98 27.24 7.90 4.74
CA GLY A 98 26.92 9.07 5.55
C GLY A 98 25.42 9.35 5.74
N LYS A 99 24.53 8.37 5.50
CA LYS A 99 23.08 8.59 5.63
C LYS A 99 22.69 8.71 7.11
N ARG A 100 22.43 9.95 7.58
CA ARG A 100 21.95 10.30 8.94
C ARG A 100 20.87 9.36 9.51
N LYS A 101 19.99 8.85 8.65
CA LYS A 101 18.86 7.96 9.02
C LYS A 101 19.30 6.59 9.53
N GLY A 102 20.35 5.99 8.95
CA GLY A 102 20.87 4.71 9.43
C GLY A 102 21.55 4.87 10.79
N LEU A 103 22.32 5.96 10.95
CA LEU A 103 23.02 6.31 12.20
C LEU A 103 22.07 6.45 13.41
N GLN A 104 20.85 6.97 13.21
CA GLN A 104 19.81 7.05 14.25
C GLN A 104 19.27 5.67 14.65
N GLN A 105 18.97 4.79 13.69
CA GLN A 105 18.53 3.41 13.97
C GLN A 105 19.62 2.63 14.73
N VAL A 106 20.90 2.92 14.46
CA VAL A 106 22.03 2.33 15.19
C VAL A 106 22.07 2.81 16.63
N LYS A 107 21.94 4.13 16.86
CA LYS A 107 21.96 4.72 18.22
C LYS A 107 20.87 4.13 19.11
N GLU A 108 19.68 3.88 18.57
CA GLU A 108 18.57 3.26 19.31
C GLU A 108 18.77 1.76 19.56
N HIS A 109 19.26 1.00 18.58
CA HIS A 109 19.58 -0.42 18.77
C HIS A 109 20.73 -0.60 19.77
N MET A 110 21.76 0.25 19.72
CA MET A 110 22.83 0.27 20.72
C MET A 110 22.33 0.63 22.11
N LYS A 111 21.37 1.57 22.25
CA LYS A 111 20.72 1.86 23.55
C LYS A 111 19.98 0.63 24.10
N LYS A 112 19.28 -0.13 23.25
CA LYS A 112 18.59 -1.38 23.67
C LYS A 112 19.57 -2.52 23.99
N THR A 113 20.69 -2.62 23.30
CA THR A 113 21.65 -3.74 23.44
C THR A 113 22.67 -3.51 24.56
N ARG A 114 23.04 -2.25 24.85
CA ARG A 114 23.95 -1.89 25.96
C ARG A 114 23.45 -2.33 27.34
N SER A 115 22.14 -2.53 27.49
CA SER A 115 21.54 -3.01 28.74
C SER A 115 21.95 -4.46 29.10
N LYS A 116 22.54 -5.24 28.17
CA LYS A 116 22.71 -6.70 28.37
C LYS A 116 24.10 -7.29 28.16
N MET A 117 25.17 -6.51 27.92
CA MET A 117 26.49 -7.13 27.67
C MET A 117 27.67 -6.33 28.25
N GLU A 118 28.22 -6.81 29.37
CA GLU A 118 29.55 -6.47 29.86
C GLU A 118 30.58 -7.41 29.21
N GLY A 119 31.39 -6.88 28.31
CA GLY A 119 32.48 -7.60 27.63
C GLY A 119 33.46 -6.60 27.01
N PRO A 120 34.71 -7.02 26.71
CA PRO A 120 35.75 -6.10 26.26
C PRO A 120 35.34 -5.42 24.95
N ALA A 121 35.57 -4.11 24.88
CA ALA A 121 35.18 -3.24 23.79
C ALA A 121 36.02 -3.52 22.54
N ILE A 122 35.69 -4.59 21.80
CA ILE A 122 35.95 -4.62 20.36
C ILE A 122 35.24 -3.39 19.82
N THR A 123 36.01 -2.45 19.26
CA THR A 123 35.49 -1.24 18.62
C THR A 123 34.36 -1.67 17.69
N SER A 124 33.13 -1.23 18.01
CA SER A 124 31.84 -1.75 17.50
C SER A 124 31.68 -1.77 15.97
N TRP A 125 32.71 -1.38 15.22
CA TRP A 125 32.71 -1.10 13.79
C TRP A 125 33.86 -1.76 13.01
N ASP A 126 34.78 -2.49 13.64
CA ASP A 126 35.93 -3.07 12.93
C ASP A 126 35.53 -4.05 11.82
N TRP A 127 34.38 -4.72 12.00
CA TRP A 127 33.79 -5.63 11.00
C TRP A 127 33.38 -4.92 9.70
N VAL A 128 33.18 -3.60 9.70
CA VAL A 128 32.82 -2.81 8.49
C VAL A 128 33.94 -2.82 7.46
N HIS A 129 35.19 -2.94 7.92
CA HIS A 129 36.37 -2.95 7.04
C HIS A 129 36.71 -4.35 6.52
N VAL A 130 36.14 -5.40 7.12
CA VAL A 130 36.41 -6.82 6.78
C VAL A 130 35.35 -7.39 5.83
N SER A 131 34.29 -6.60 5.55
CA SER A 131 33.17 -7.02 4.75
C SER A 131 32.66 -5.88 3.87
N SER A 132 31.94 -6.23 2.80
CA SER A 132 31.39 -5.27 1.86
C SER A 132 29.99 -5.69 1.40
N ILE A 133 29.39 -4.82 0.60
CA ILE A 133 28.12 -5.08 -0.07
C ILE A 133 28.36 -5.82 -1.38
N ASN A 134 27.35 -6.54 -1.83
CA ASN A 134 27.49 -7.52 -2.90
C ASN A 134 27.86 -6.98 -4.30
N ASN A 135 28.04 -5.67 -4.50
CA ASN A 135 28.33 -5.15 -5.84
C ASN A 135 29.82 -5.32 -6.20
N LEU A 136 30.12 -5.47 -7.49
CA LEU A 136 31.49 -5.73 -7.94
C LEU A 136 32.50 -4.68 -7.48
N ALA A 137 32.14 -3.39 -7.53
CA ALA A 137 33.04 -2.29 -7.15
C ALA A 137 33.47 -2.36 -5.68
N ASP A 138 32.53 -2.59 -4.77
CA ASP A 138 32.81 -2.70 -3.33
C ASP A 138 33.44 -4.05 -2.96
N VAL A 139 33.21 -5.10 -3.75
CA VAL A 139 33.89 -6.40 -3.60
C VAL A 139 35.34 -6.30 -4.10
N HIS A 140 35.59 -5.70 -5.25
CA HIS A 140 36.94 -5.48 -5.79
C HIS A 140 37.77 -4.61 -4.85
N ALA A 141 37.19 -3.53 -4.33
CA ALA A 141 37.83 -2.68 -3.33
C ALA A 141 38.16 -3.40 -2.01
N LEU A 142 37.43 -4.46 -1.65
CA LEU A 142 37.67 -5.24 -0.43
C LEU A 142 38.83 -6.23 -0.58
N TYR A 143 38.88 -6.98 -1.69
CA TYR A 143 39.84 -8.07 -1.86
C TYR A 143 41.14 -7.64 -2.57
N VAL A 144 41.02 -6.84 -3.62
CA VAL A 144 42.16 -6.43 -4.45
C VAL A 144 42.65 -5.05 -4.03
N GLY A 145 41.70 -4.14 -3.74
CA GLY A 145 41.99 -2.72 -3.54
C GLY A 145 42.34 -2.00 -4.85
N GLY A 146 42.58 -0.69 -4.78
CA GLY A 146 42.96 0.13 -5.94
C GLY A 146 41.92 1.19 -6.32
N GLU A 147 42.02 1.68 -7.56
CA GLU A 147 41.13 2.72 -8.09
C GLU A 147 39.69 2.20 -8.20
N PRO A 148 38.69 3.02 -7.82
CA PRO A 148 37.29 2.61 -7.87
C PRO A 148 36.84 2.40 -9.32
N LEU A 149 36.11 1.31 -9.55
CA LEU A 149 35.47 1.05 -10.85
C LEU A 149 34.45 2.14 -11.16
N GLU A 150 34.53 2.70 -12.37
CA GLU A 150 33.60 3.70 -12.91
C GLU A 150 32.18 3.12 -12.98
N LYS A 151 31.17 3.87 -12.51
CA LYS A 151 29.77 3.39 -12.45
C LYS A 151 28.89 4.05 -13.52
N GLU A 152 29.37 5.13 -14.11
CA GLU A 152 28.60 6.06 -14.94
C GLU A 152 28.36 5.49 -16.34
N ALA A 153 29.35 4.82 -16.92
CA ALA A 153 29.26 4.20 -18.25
C ALA A 153 28.12 3.17 -18.34
N ARG A 154 27.81 2.48 -17.23
CA ARG A 154 26.71 1.52 -17.14
C ARG A 154 25.33 2.13 -17.41
N GLU A 155 25.11 3.39 -17.04
CA GLU A 155 23.80 4.03 -17.19
C GLU A 155 23.36 4.12 -18.66
N LEU A 156 24.31 4.24 -19.58
CA LEU A 156 24.06 4.25 -21.02
C LEU A 156 23.46 2.92 -21.50
N PHE A 157 23.84 1.77 -20.94
CA PHE A 157 23.22 0.49 -21.30
C PHE A 157 21.77 0.36 -20.81
N VAL A 158 21.40 1.08 -19.75
CA VAL A 158 20.07 0.96 -19.13
C VAL A 158 19.08 1.98 -19.68
N LYS A 159 19.51 3.23 -19.87
CA LYS A 159 18.65 4.35 -20.28
C LYS A 159 18.93 4.86 -21.69
N GLY A 160 20.10 4.53 -22.24
CA GLY A 160 20.54 5.03 -23.55
C GLY A 160 19.82 4.37 -24.71
N THR A 161 19.83 5.04 -25.86
CA THR A 161 19.30 4.50 -27.10
C THR A 161 20.35 3.66 -27.83
N MET A 162 19.91 2.84 -28.80
CA MET A 162 20.85 2.07 -29.64
C MET A 162 21.82 2.97 -30.42
N ALA A 163 21.44 4.20 -30.73
CA ALA A 163 22.32 5.18 -31.38
C ALA A 163 23.43 5.64 -30.43
N ASP A 164 23.09 5.90 -29.17
CA ASP A 164 24.06 6.34 -28.14
C ASP A 164 25.08 5.24 -27.83
N ILE A 165 24.65 3.97 -27.86
CA ILE A 165 25.56 2.82 -27.71
C ILE A 165 26.52 2.73 -28.90
N ARG A 166 26.04 3.00 -30.12
CA ARG A 166 26.89 3.00 -31.32
C ARG A 166 27.93 4.12 -31.29
N SER A 167 27.56 5.32 -30.80
CA SER A 167 28.49 6.45 -30.75
C SER A 167 29.58 6.27 -29.70
N HIS A 168 29.27 5.65 -28.57
CA HIS A 168 30.22 5.44 -27.46
C HIS A 168 30.74 3.98 -27.39
N PHE A 169 30.66 3.24 -28.50
CA PHE A 169 30.88 1.79 -28.48
C PHE A 169 32.25 1.39 -27.90
N GLN A 170 33.33 2.08 -28.24
CA GLN A 170 34.66 1.71 -27.77
C GLN A 170 34.90 1.97 -26.29
N ASP A 171 34.34 3.07 -25.77
CA ASP A 171 34.41 3.38 -24.34
C ASP A 171 33.62 2.34 -23.54
N LEU A 172 32.42 1.99 -24.02
CA LEU A 172 31.57 0.97 -23.41
C LEU A 172 32.19 -0.43 -23.46
N MET A 173 32.82 -0.82 -24.57
CA MET A 173 33.50 -2.11 -24.66
C MET A 173 34.75 -2.18 -23.78
N SER A 174 35.47 -1.06 -23.63
CA SER A 174 36.61 -0.95 -22.71
C SER A 174 36.14 -1.07 -21.26
N TYR A 175 35.03 -0.42 -20.91
CA TYR A 175 34.36 -0.57 -19.62
C TYR A 175 33.99 -2.04 -19.33
N CYS A 176 33.35 -2.73 -20.28
CA CYS A 176 33.03 -4.16 -20.11
C CYS A 176 34.30 -5.03 -19.93
N ALA A 177 35.39 -4.73 -20.64
CA ALA A 177 36.65 -5.45 -20.49
C ALA A 177 37.29 -5.22 -19.11
N HIS A 178 37.24 -4.00 -18.59
CA HIS A 178 37.71 -3.68 -17.24
C HIS A 178 36.90 -4.40 -16.17
N ASP A 179 35.57 -4.47 -16.30
CA ASP A 179 34.71 -5.23 -15.38
C ASP A 179 35.02 -6.73 -15.38
N VAL A 180 35.27 -7.32 -16.55
CA VAL A 180 35.69 -8.74 -16.65
C VAL A 180 37.06 -8.95 -16.00
N ARG A 181 38.01 -8.03 -16.23
CA ARG A 181 39.32 -8.08 -15.58
C ARG A 181 39.20 -7.98 -14.06
N ALA A 182 38.44 -7.03 -13.55
CA ALA A 182 38.20 -6.87 -12.12
C ALA A 182 37.54 -8.12 -11.50
N THR A 183 36.61 -8.74 -12.21
CA THR A 183 35.98 -10.01 -11.79
C THR A 183 37.01 -11.15 -11.69
N HIS A 184 37.94 -11.23 -12.64
CA HIS A 184 39.02 -12.21 -12.60
C HIS A 184 39.99 -11.99 -11.43
N GLU A 185 40.42 -10.74 -11.21
CA GLU A 185 41.30 -10.39 -10.08
C GLU A 185 40.63 -10.72 -8.74
N VAL A 186 39.34 -10.40 -8.58
CA VAL A 186 38.55 -10.78 -7.39
C VAL A 186 38.48 -12.30 -7.22
N PHE A 187 38.26 -13.04 -8.31
CA PHE A 187 38.16 -14.50 -8.25
C PHE A 187 39.47 -15.16 -7.79
N GLN A 188 40.62 -14.64 -8.23
CA GLN A 188 41.94 -15.15 -7.84
C GLN A 188 42.14 -15.09 -6.32
N GLU A 189 41.71 -14.01 -5.67
CA GLU A 189 41.79 -13.85 -4.21
C GLU A 189 40.69 -14.62 -3.48
N GLN A 190 39.47 -14.68 -4.04
CA GLN A 190 38.33 -15.32 -3.38
C GLN A 190 38.40 -16.85 -3.38
N LEU A 191 38.91 -17.48 -4.44
CA LEU A 191 38.88 -18.93 -4.56
C LEU A 191 39.65 -19.65 -3.44
N PRO A 192 40.90 -19.28 -3.10
CA PRO A 192 41.62 -19.88 -1.98
C PRO A 192 40.87 -19.71 -0.65
N LEU A 193 40.37 -18.49 -0.37
CA LEU A 193 39.61 -18.18 0.84
C LEU A 193 38.31 -18.99 0.92
N PHE A 194 37.63 -19.17 -0.21
CA PHE A 194 36.43 -20.00 -0.29
C PHE A 194 36.74 -21.45 0.04
N MET A 195 37.81 -22.01 -0.54
CA MET A 195 38.23 -23.40 -0.30
C MET A 195 38.70 -23.62 1.15
N GLU A 196 39.31 -22.62 1.78
CA GLU A 196 39.67 -22.67 3.20
C GLU A 196 38.41 -22.66 4.10
N ARG A 197 37.45 -21.78 3.80
CA ARG A 197 36.20 -21.64 4.57
C ARG A 197 35.18 -22.75 4.30
N CYS A 198 35.25 -23.38 3.14
CA CYS A 198 34.35 -24.43 2.67
C CYS A 198 35.17 -25.60 2.09
N PRO A 199 35.91 -26.35 2.93
CA PRO A 199 36.88 -27.34 2.45
C PRO A 199 36.24 -28.58 1.81
N HIS A 200 34.95 -28.81 2.06
CA HIS A 200 34.27 -30.00 1.57
C HIS A 200 33.91 -29.88 0.08
N PRO A 201 34.38 -30.79 -0.80
CA PRO A 201 34.24 -30.66 -2.25
C PRO A 201 32.80 -30.70 -2.73
N VAL A 202 31.90 -31.34 -1.97
CA VAL A 202 30.45 -31.34 -2.28
C VAL A 202 29.85 -29.94 -2.22
N THR A 203 30.39 -29.03 -1.40
CA THR A 203 29.91 -27.63 -1.37
C THR A 203 30.15 -26.96 -2.73
N PHE A 204 31.36 -27.13 -3.25
CA PHE A 204 31.76 -26.57 -4.54
C PHE A 204 30.97 -27.23 -5.68
N ALA A 205 30.89 -28.56 -5.71
CA ALA A 205 30.12 -29.29 -6.71
C ALA A 205 28.63 -28.95 -6.68
N GLY A 206 28.05 -28.82 -5.48
CA GLY A 206 26.65 -28.44 -5.29
C GLY A 206 26.35 -27.04 -5.82
N MET A 207 27.25 -26.08 -5.60
CA MET A 207 27.10 -24.74 -6.18
C MET A 207 27.10 -24.76 -7.71
N LEU A 208 27.97 -25.57 -8.33
CA LEU A 208 28.01 -25.70 -9.80
C LEU A 208 26.70 -26.26 -10.36
N GLU A 209 26.14 -27.30 -9.73
CA GLU A 209 24.88 -27.91 -10.18
C GLU A 209 23.66 -27.00 -9.93
N MET A 210 23.62 -26.31 -8.79
CA MET A 210 22.56 -25.33 -8.50
C MET A 210 22.52 -24.17 -9.50
N GLY A 211 23.68 -23.82 -10.08
CA GLY A 211 23.78 -22.77 -11.09
C GLY A 211 23.15 -23.11 -12.45
N VAL A 212 22.86 -24.40 -12.72
CA VAL A 212 22.34 -24.88 -14.02
C VAL A 212 20.84 -25.21 -13.96
N SER A 213 20.08 -24.57 -13.07
CA SER A 213 18.63 -24.75 -12.99
C SER A 213 17.92 -24.48 -14.33
N TYR A 214 16.90 -25.28 -14.64
CA TYR A 214 16.15 -25.24 -15.90
C TYR A 214 14.66 -25.45 -15.62
N LEU A 215 13.81 -24.57 -16.12
CA LEU A 215 12.36 -24.69 -15.98
C LEU A 215 11.71 -24.84 -17.37
N PRO A 216 11.21 -26.03 -17.74
CA PRO A 216 10.51 -26.21 -18.99
C PRO A 216 9.15 -25.49 -18.94
N VAL A 217 8.78 -24.84 -20.04
CA VAL A 217 7.48 -24.21 -20.22
C VAL A 217 6.88 -24.58 -21.57
N ASN A 218 5.57 -24.48 -21.68
CA ASN A 218 4.83 -24.69 -22.92
C ASN A 218 3.87 -23.50 -23.16
N GLY A 219 3.07 -23.58 -24.22
CA GLY A 219 2.05 -22.57 -24.54
C GLY A 219 1.10 -22.22 -23.39
N ASN A 220 0.90 -23.13 -22.42
CA ASN A 220 0.10 -22.86 -21.22
C ASN A 220 0.66 -21.73 -20.37
N TRP A 221 1.96 -21.40 -20.47
CA TRP A 221 2.54 -20.28 -19.73
C TRP A 221 1.92 -18.94 -20.12
N LYS A 222 1.74 -18.67 -21.43
CA LYS A 222 1.10 -17.44 -21.91
C LYS A 222 -0.37 -17.39 -21.48
N ARG A 223 -1.07 -18.52 -21.60
CA ARG A 223 -2.46 -18.66 -21.16
C ARG A 223 -2.59 -18.43 -19.66
N TYR A 224 -1.75 -19.05 -18.84
CA TYR A 224 -1.72 -18.87 -17.39
C TYR A 224 -1.51 -17.40 -17.00
N LEU A 225 -0.57 -16.70 -17.66
CA LEU A 225 -0.33 -15.28 -17.42
C LEU A 225 -1.54 -14.42 -17.80
N GLY A 226 -2.16 -14.69 -18.95
CA GLY A 226 -3.37 -14.00 -19.40
C GLY A 226 -4.54 -14.22 -18.46
N ASP A 227 -4.93 -15.49 -18.26
CA ASP A 227 -6.05 -15.88 -17.41
C ASP A 227 -5.89 -15.34 -15.97
N ALA A 228 -4.69 -15.41 -15.39
CA ALA A 228 -4.43 -14.89 -14.04
C ALA A 228 -4.51 -13.35 -13.98
N GLN A 229 -4.05 -12.66 -15.02
CA GLN A 229 -4.14 -11.20 -15.11
C GLN A 229 -5.59 -10.74 -15.31
N ASP A 230 -6.36 -11.44 -16.14
CA ASP A 230 -7.77 -11.15 -16.40
C ASP A 230 -8.60 -11.31 -15.12
N ILE A 231 -8.45 -12.44 -14.41
CA ILE A 231 -9.10 -12.67 -13.11
C ILE A 231 -8.72 -11.58 -12.10
N TYR A 232 -7.45 -11.18 -12.04
CA TYR A 232 -7.01 -10.09 -11.17
C TYR A 232 -7.71 -8.78 -11.50
N GLU A 233 -7.83 -8.43 -12.78
CA GLU A 233 -8.51 -7.22 -13.23
C GLU A 233 -10.01 -7.25 -12.97
N GLU A 234 -10.66 -8.40 -13.16
CA GLU A 234 -12.07 -8.61 -12.83
C GLU A 234 -12.33 -8.42 -11.33
N LEU A 235 -11.53 -9.06 -10.48
CA LEU A 235 -11.63 -8.91 -9.02
C LEU A 235 -11.35 -7.46 -8.58
N GLN A 236 -10.37 -6.79 -9.19
CA GLN A 236 -10.13 -5.35 -8.93
C GLN A 236 -11.34 -4.50 -9.30
N LYS A 237 -11.99 -4.76 -10.44
CA LYS A 237 -13.21 -4.06 -10.87
C LYS A 237 -14.37 -4.35 -9.91
N GLU A 238 -14.56 -5.61 -9.49
CA GLU A 238 -15.59 -6.02 -8.53
C GLU A 238 -15.40 -5.34 -7.17
N MET A 239 -14.17 -5.33 -6.65
CA MET A 239 -13.81 -4.66 -5.42
C MET A 239 -14.07 -3.16 -5.52
N LYS A 240 -13.65 -2.52 -6.61
CA LYS A 240 -13.90 -1.10 -6.86
C LYS A 240 -15.39 -0.78 -6.89
N LYS A 241 -16.21 -1.61 -7.53
CA LYS A 241 -17.67 -1.48 -7.54
C LYS A 241 -18.28 -1.62 -6.14
N SER A 242 -17.80 -2.58 -5.35
CA SER A 242 -18.24 -2.76 -3.96
C SER A 242 -17.90 -1.54 -3.10
N LEU A 243 -16.71 -0.96 -3.27
CA LEU A 243 -16.31 0.27 -2.61
C LEU A 243 -17.14 1.48 -3.06
N MET A 244 -17.48 1.57 -4.36
CA MET A 244 -18.35 2.62 -4.88
C MET A 244 -19.74 2.55 -4.23
N ASN A 245 -20.30 1.34 -4.12
CA ASN A 245 -21.60 1.14 -3.46
C ASN A 245 -21.54 1.57 -1.99
N LEU A 246 -20.50 1.19 -1.25
CA LEU A 246 -20.32 1.62 0.15
C LEU A 246 -20.23 3.14 0.29
N ALA A 247 -19.53 3.81 -0.62
CA ALA A 247 -19.45 5.27 -0.64
C ALA A 247 -20.82 5.92 -0.96
N ASN A 248 -21.58 5.35 -1.88
CA ASN A 248 -22.94 5.81 -2.19
C ASN A 248 -23.88 5.63 -1.00
N ASP A 249 -23.86 4.45 -0.36
CA ASP A 249 -24.68 4.13 0.81
C ASP A 249 -24.34 5.06 1.99
N ALA A 250 -23.05 5.33 2.21
CA ALA A 250 -22.62 6.29 3.23
C ALA A 250 -23.10 7.71 2.89
N CYS A 251 -23.03 8.14 1.63
CA CYS A 251 -23.51 9.45 1.21
C CYS A 251 -25.03 9.64 1.46
N GLN A 252 -25.83 8.56 1.38
CA GLN A 252 -27.25 8.62 1.69
C GLN A 252 -27.53 8.97 3.17
N LEU A 253 -26.61 8.65 4.09
CA LEU A 253 -26.72 8.98 5.53
C LEU A 253 -26.64 10.48 5.84
N LEU A 254 -26.36 11.31 4.83
CA LEU A 254 -26.52 12.76 4.95
C LEU A 254 -27.99 13.15 5.20
N HIS A 255 -28.94 12.36 4.71
CA HIS A 255 -30.36 12.59 4.99
C HIS A 255 -30.62 12.30 6.48
N GLU A 256 -31.28 13.24 7.16
CA GLU A 256 -31.63 13.17 8.58
C GLU A 256 -30.42 13.12 9.53
N ASP A 257 -29.23 13.55 9.10
CA ASP A 257 -28.00 13.58 9.93
C ASP A 257 -27.60 12.23 10.56
N ARG A 258 -28.06 11.11 9.98
CA ARG A 258 -27.83 9.75 10.50
C ARG A 258 -26.37 9.31 10.55
N TYR A 259 -25.50 10.02 9.83
CA TYR A 259 -24.06 9.81 9.89
C TYR A 259 -23.47 10.10 11.29
N LYS A 260 -24.15 10.91 12.12
CA LYS A 260 -23.73 11.21 13.51
C LYS A 260 -23.80 9.99 14.42
N ASP A 261 -24.63 9.00 14.09
CA ASP A 261 -24.75 7.76 14.86
C ASP A 261 -23.66 6.72 14.51
N ASP A 262 -22.85 6.97 13.48
CA ASP A 262 -21.85 6.03 12.96
C ASP A 262 -20.42 6.41 13.42
N PRO A 263 -19.80 5.64 14.34
CA PRO A 263 -18.47 5.93 14.87
C PRO A 263 -17.36 6.04 13.81
N TRP A 264 -17.52 5.38 12.66
CA TRP A 264 -16.51 5.41 11.60
C TRP A 264 -16.58 6.67 10.74
N LEU A 265 -17.68 7.42 10.76
CA LEU A 265 -17.94 8.53 9.84
C LEU A 265 -17.78 9.93 10.48
N TRP A 266 -17.49 10.00 11.78
CA TRP A 266 -17.37 11.27 12.53
C TRP A 266 -16.30 12.23 11.98
N ASP A 267 -15.17 11.71 11.51
CA ASP A 267 -14.06 12.56 11.05
C ASP A 267 -14.17 13.00 9.58
N LEU A 268 -15.26 12.64 8.89
CA LEU A 268 -15.42 12.96 7.48
C LEU A 268 -16.00 14.38 7.29
N GLU A 269 -15.59 15.05 6.21
CA GLU A 269 -16.06 16.40 5.86
C GLU A 269 -17.48 16.35 5.25
N TRP A 270 -18.51 16.53 6.07
CA TRP A 270 -19.92 16.48 5.64
C TRP A 270 -20.46 17.79 5.06
N ASP A 271 -19.67 18.86 5.05
CA ASP A 271 -20.08 20.17 4.53
C ASP A 271 -20.49 20.11 3.04
N THR A 272 -21.72 20.54 2.76
CA THR A 272 -22.26 20.63 1.40
C THR A 272 -21.96 21.98 0.77
N GLN A 273 -21.65 22.00 -0.52
CA GLN A 273 -21.52 23.26 -1.25
C GLN A 273 -22.90 23.80 -1.64
N GLU A 274 -23.18 25.05 -1.24
CA GLU A 274 -24.35 25.80 -1.66
C GLU A 274 -24.32 26.13 -3.16
N PHE A 275 -25.49 26.02 -3.80
CA PHE A 275 -25.66 26.28 -5.22
C PHE A 275 -25.54 27.79 -5.51
N LYS A 276 -24.59 28.19 -6.37
CA LYS A 276 -24.40 29.61 -6.74
C LYS A 276 -25.06 29.89 -8.09
N GLN A 277 -26.25 30.51 -8.05
CA GLN A 277 -26.95 31.00 -9.23
C GLN A 277 -26.25 32.22 -9.86
N LYS A 278 -26.49 32.48 -11.14
CA LYS A 278 -26.07 33.74 -11.78
C LYS A 278 -26.81 34.90 -11.10
N LYS A 279 -26.09 35.82 -10.45
CA LYS A 279 -26.69 37.08 -9.99
C LYS A 279 -27.24 37.82 -11.21
N ASN A 280 -28.49 38.28 -11.14
CA ASN A 280 -29.05 39.20 -12.13
C ASN A 280 -28.08 40.37 -12.29
N PRO A 281 -27.82 40.85 -13.53
CA PRO A 281 -27.04 42.07 -13.71
C PRO A 281 -27.83 43.20 -13.05
N GLY A 282 -27.42 43.59 -11.84
CA GLY A 282 -27.99 44.74 -11.15
C GLY A 282 -27.93 45.93 -12.08
N LYS A 283 -29.06 46.61 -12.28
CA LYS A 283 -29.21 47.79 -13.13
C LYS A 283 -28.05 48.75 -12.83
N LYS A 284 -27.06 48.81 -13.73
CA LYS A 284 -26.01 49.82 -13.69
C LYS A 284 -26.72 51.17 -13.81
N LYS A 285 -26.65 51.97 -12.74
CA LYS A 285 -27.14 53.34 -12.66
C LYS A 285 -26.62 54.09 -13.90
N LYS A 286 -27.51 54.34 -14.87
CA LYS A 286 -27.22 55.16 -16.04
C LYS A 286 -27.04 56.59 -15.51
N LYS A 287 -25.87 57.17 -15.77
CA LYS A 287 -25.56 58.56 -15.45
C LYS A 287 -26.26 59.40 -16.52
N ASP A 288 -27.37 60.03 -16.15
CA ASP A 288 -28.13 60.91 -17.05
C ASP A 288 -27.37 62.23 -17.27
N GLN A 289 -27.35 62.66 -18.53
CA GLN A 289 -27.05 64.02 -18.97
C GLN A 289 -28.40 64.67 -19.35
N ASP A 290 -28.75 65.69 -18.57
CA ASP A 290 -29.57 66.89 -18.83
C ASP A 290 -30.91 66.83 -19.59
N GLY A 291 -31.92 67.48 -18.99
CA GLY A 291 -32.94 68.18 -19.79
C GLY A 291 -34.38 68.26 -19.27
N ASN A 292 -34.60 68.88 -18.11
CA ASN A 292 -35.75 69.77 -17.81
C ASN A 292 -37.20 69.19 -17.71
N GLY A 293 -37.81 69.34 -16.53
CA GLY A 293 -39.18 69.88 -16.44
C GLY A 293 -40.27 69.07 -15.72
N LYS A 294 -40.40 69.36 -14.41
CA LYS A 294 -41.63 69.46 -13.60
C LYS A 294 -42.27 68.22 -12.92
N ALA A 295 -42.18 68.31 -11.58
CA ALA A 295 -43.23 68.15 -10.55
C ALA A 295 -43.59 66.74 -10.01
N SER A 296 -43.20 66.54 -8.74
CA SER A 296 -43.75 65.61 -7.73
C SER A 296 -45.13 66.11 -7.22
N PRO A 297 -45.97 65.33 -6.49
CA PRO A 297 -45.64 64.77 -5.15
C PRO A 297 -46.23 63.36 -4.81
N VAL A 298 -45.54 62.55 -3.96
CA VAL A 298 -45.90 62.08 -2.57
C VAL A 298 -47.06 61.06 -2.53
N ALA A 299 -47.14 59.94 -1.78
CA ALA A 299 -46.56 59.34 -0.55
C ALA A 299 -46.81 57.80 -0.60
N ALA A 300 -45.94 56.91 -0.11
CA ALA A 300 -45.85 56.32 1.26
C ALA A 300 -46.67 55.03 1.53
N GLY A 301 -46.03 54.06 2.21
CA GLY A 301 -46.60 52.84 2.86
C GLY A 301 -46.59 51.59 1.97
N ALA A 302 -45.68 50.61 2.10
CA ALA A 302 -45.51 49.61 3.18
C ALA A 302 -46.78 48.79 3.44
N ASP A 303 -46.81 47.51 3.03
CA ASP A 303 -46.80 46.38 3.99
C ASP A 303 -46.57 45.02 3.30
N GLU A 304 -46.21 44.06 4.14
CA GLU A 304 -45.75 42.68 3.97
C GLU A 304 -46.61 41.71 3.15
N SER A 305 -45.94 40.63 2.74
CA SER A 305 -46.32 39.20 2.93
C SER A 305 -46.35 38.32 1.67
N LEU A 306 -45.81 37.11 1.86
CA LEU A 306 -45.67 35.98 0.93
C LEU A 306 -47.02 35.44 0.43
N PRO A 307 -47.07 34.80 -0.76
CA PRO A 307 -48.09 33.79 -1.02
C PRO A 307 -47.47 32.40 -1.31
N GLU A 308 -47.63 31.54 -0.31
CA GLU A 308 -48.31 30.24 -0.35
C GLU A 308 -48.61 29.61 -1.73
N TRP A 309 -48.20 28.35 -1.88
CA TRP A 309 -48.53 27.47 -3.00
C TRP A 309 -49.91 26.86 -2.80
N GLN A 310 -50.82 27.03 -3.75
CA GLN A 310 -52.07 26.29 -3.80
C GLN A 310 -52.21 25.52 -5.11
N GLU A 311 -52.24 24.20 -4.97
CA GLU A 311 -52.66 23.22 -5.95
C GLU A 311 -54.12 23.48 -6.35
N ALA A 312 -54.38 23.59 -7.65
CA ALA A 312 -55.74 23.55 -8.20
C ALA A 312 -55.94 22.25 -8.96
N CYS A 313 -56.78 21.37 -8.41
CA CYS A 313 -57.45 20.31 -9.15
C CYS A 313 -58.77 20.84 -9.75
N PRO A 314 -59.30 20.18 -10.81
CA PRO A 314 -60.16 20.80 -11.81
C PRO A 314 -61.66 20.63 -11.53
N HIS A 315 -62.47 21.45 -12.22
CA HIS A 315 -63.83 21.23 -12.75
C HIS A 315 -64.81 22.37 -12.45
N THR A 316 -65.02 23.25 -13.43
CA THR A 316 -66.36 23.70 -13.86
C THR A 316 -66.27 24.05 -15.35
N PRO A 317 -67.20 23.57 -16.20
CA PRO A 317 -67.19 23.85 -17.63
C PRO A 317 -68.01 25.11 -17.92
N THR A 318 -67.38 26.15 -18.46
CA THR A 318 -68.08 27.26 -19.09
C THR A 318 -67.74 27.30 -20.58
N ASP A 319 -68.80 27.17 -21.36
CA ASP A 319 -68.97 27.17 -22.81
C ASP A 319 -68.16 28.27 -23.55
N PRO A 320 -67.45 27.97 -24.66
CA PRO A 320 -66.71 28.97 -25.42
C PRO A 320 -67.62 29.69 -26.42
N GLY A 321 -67.83 30.99 -26.23
CA GLY A 321 -68.34 31.88 -27.28
C GLY A 321 -67.32 32.07 -28.41
N PRO A 322 -67.76 32.38 -29.65
CA PRO A 322 -66.92 32.37 -30.84
C PRO A 322 -65.85 33.47 -30.78
N PRO A 323 -64.63 33.23 -31.32
CA PRO A 323 -63.55 34.21 -31.29
C PRO A 323 -63.86 35.37 -32.22
N GLY A 324 -63.73 36.59 -31.71
CA GLY A 324 -63.64 37.80 -32.51
C GLY A 324 -62.30 37.85 -33.25
N GLU A 325 -62.31 38.45 -34.43
CA GLU A 325 -61.29 38.38 -35.49
C GLU A 325 -59.94 39.09 -35.16
N ASP A 326 -59.62 39.31 -33.88
CA ASP A 326 -58.38 39.95 -33.42
C ASP A 326 -57.45 38.98 -32.66
N GLU A 327 -57.63 37.66 -32.80
CA GLU A 327 -56.76 36.62 -32.20
C GLU A 327 -55.64 36.10 -33.13
N GLU A 328 -55.33 36.78 -34.23
CA GLU A 328 -54.34 36.31 -35.21
C GLU A 328 -52.93 36.92 -35.04
N LEU A 329 -52.54 37.29 -33.81
CA LEU A 329 -51.14 37.60 -33.45
C LEU A 329 -50.74 37.07 -32.06
N LYS A 330 -51.35 35.98 -31.57
CA LYS A 330 -50.75 35.23 -30.46
C LYS A 330 -49.50 34.51 -30.99
N ALA A 331 -48.33 34.98 -30.56
CA ALA A 331 -47.05 34.33 -30.82
C ALA A 331 -47.20 32.80 -30.66
N PRO A 332 -46.71 31.98 -31.60
CA PRO A 332 -46.90 30.53 -31.55
C PRO A 332 -46.47 30.01 -30.18
N ALA A 333 -47.20 29.03 -29.63
CA ALA A 333 -46.92 28.49 -28.28
C ALA A 333 -45.45 28.07 -28.09
N SER A 334 -44.76 27.71 -29.18
CA SER A 334 -43.32 27.47 -29.22
C SER A 334 -42.47 28.70 -28.92
N GLN A 335 -42.85 29.90 -29.38
CA GLN A 335 -42.21 31.17 -29.03
C GLN A 335 -42.44 31.55 -27.58
N VAL A 336 -43.67 31.40 -27.05
CA VAL A 336 -43.96 31.64 -25.63
C VAL A 336 -43.17 30.66 -24.74
N CYS A 337 -43.05 29.40 -25.14
CA CYS A 337 -42.21 28.41 -24.47
C CYS A 337 -40.71 28.75 -24.58
N LEU A 338 -40.25 29.26 -25.73
CA LEU A 338 -38.89 29.75 -25.93
C LEU A 338 -38.59 30.99 -25.09
N GLU A 339 -39.54 31.91 -24.94
CA GLU A 339 -39.45 33.10 -24.09
C GLU A 339 -39.35 32.65 -22.62
N ARG A 340 -40.21 31.73 -22.19
CA ARG A 340 -40.16 31.12 -20.85
C ARG A 340 -38.84 30.37 -20.60
N LEU A 341 -38.31 29.66 -21.60
CA LEU A 341 -37.01 29.01 -21.54
C LEU A 341 -35.87 30.04 -21.47
N LYS A 342 -35.93 31.13 -22.23
CA LYS A 342 -34.96 32.24 -22.16
C LYS A 342 -34.97 32.92 -20.80
N GLU A 343 -36.12 33.05 -20.15
CA GLU A 343 -36.23 33.54 -18.77
C GLU A 343 -35.54 32.57 -17.79
N THR A 344 -35.69 31.25 -17.97
CA THR A 344 -34.99 30.24 -17.14
C THR A 344 -33.47 30.18 -17.35
N VAL A 345 -32.92 30.82 -18.39
CA VAL A 345 -31.45 30.93 -18.57
C VAL A 345 -30.80 31.72 -17.41
N THR A 346 -31.56 32.61 -16.76
CA THR A 346 -31.09 33.34 -15.57
C THR A 346 -30.91 32.43 -14.34
N LEU A 347 -31.66 31.34 -14.27
CA LEU A 347 -31.57 30.30 -13.23
C LEU A 347 -30.40 29.33 -13.47
N GLN A 348 -29.75 29.39 -14.63
CA GLN A 348 -28.61 28.53 -14.91
C GLN A 348 -27.40 28.90 -14.04
N PRO A 349 -26.67 27.89 -13.50
CA PRO A 349 -25.47 28.13 -12.72
C PRO A 349 -24.39 28.85 -13.56
N LYS A 350 -23.65 29.77 -12.94
CA LYS A 350 -22.62 30.59 -13.61
C LYS A 350 -21.43 29.75 -14.11
N ARG A 351 -21.19 28.61 -13.46
CA ARG A 351 -20.23 27.55 -13.80
C ARG A 351 -20.85 26.24 -13.33
N LEU A 352 -20.76 25.17 -14.12
CA LEU A 352 -21.19 23.84 -13.67
C LEU A 352 -20.42 23.47 -12.40
N GLN A 353 -21.12 23.46 -11.26
CA GLN A 353 -20.52 23.08 -9.99
C GLN A 353 -20.42 21.56 -9.94
N HIS A 354 -19.30 21.05 -9.44
CA HIS A 354 -19.07 19.61 -9.32
C HIS A 354 -19.91 19.05 -8.17
N LEU A 355 -20.97 18.30 -8.51
CA LEU A 355 -21.89 17.62 -7.59
C LEU A 355 -22.39 18.50 -6.41
N PRO A 356 -23.15 19.58 -6.66
CA PRO A 356 -23.73 20.40 -5.59
C PRO A 356 -24.63 19.55 -4.67
N GLY A 357 -24.65 19.84 -3.37
CA GLY A 357 -25.42 19.08 -2.37
C GLY A 357 -24.77 17.79 -1.85
N HIS A 358 -23.63 17.36 -2.39
CA HIS A 358 -22.88 16.21 -1.88
C HIS A 358 -21.76 16.65 -0.91
N PRO A 359 -21.40 15.82 0.09
CA PRO A 359 -20.37 16.16 1.06
C PRO A 359 -18.98 16.29 0.42
N GLY A 360 -18.11 17.10 1.03
CA GLY A 360 -16.77 17.39 0.50
C GLY A 360 -15.92 16.14 0.24
N TRP A 361 -15.99 15.15 1.14
CA TRP A 361 -15.25 13.89 1.00
C TRP A 361 -15.72 13.06 -0.22
N TYR A 362 -17.03 13.02 -0.51
CA TYR A 362 -17.59 12.22 -1.61
C TYR A 362 -17.28 12.85 -2.97
N ARG A 363 -17.31 14.19 -3.04
CA ARG A 363 -16.92 14.93 -4.24
C ARG A 363 -15.46 14.68 -4.63
N LYS A 364 -14.56 14.61 -3.65
CA LYS A 364 -13.14 14.26 -3.87
C LYS A 364 -12.96 12.86 -4.48
N LEU A 365 -13.94 11.96 -4.32
CA LEU A 365 -13.91 10.61 -4.88
C LEU A 365 -14.49 10.50 -6.29
N CYS A 366 -15.20 11.52 -6.78
CA CYS A 366 -15.83 11.52 -8.09
C CYS A 366 -14.98 12.28 -9.11
N LEU A 367 -14.83 11.73 -10.32
CA LEU A 367 -14.21 12.46 -11.44
C LEU A 367 -15.07 13.67 -11.85
N ARG A 368 -14.42 14.71 -12.38
CA ARG A 368 -15.16 15.87 -12.93
C ARG A 368 -15.72 15.53 -14.30
N LEU A 369 -16.88 16.09 -14.63
CA LEU A 369 -17.59 15.79 -15.89
C LEU A 369 -16.75 16.15 -17.15
N GLU A 370 -15.79 17.06 -17.00
CA GLU A 370 -14.90 17.53 -18.07
C GLU A 370 -13.67 16.63 -18.29
N GLU A 371 -13.44 15.62 -17.44
CA GLU A 371 -12.26 14.75 -17.48
C GLU A 371 -12.46 13.52 -18.38
N THR A 372 -11.42 13.11 -19.12
CA THR A 372 -11.45 11.93 -19.99
C THR A 372 -11.59 10.64 -19.17
N GLY A 373 -12.56 9.79 -19.52
CA GLY A 373 -12.86 8.57 -18.76
C GLY A 373 -13.79 8.78 -17.56
N TRP A 374 -14.60 9.85 -17.57
CA TRP A 374 -15.64 10.06 -16.57
C TRP A 374 -16.61 8.86 -16.49
N VAL A 375 -16.84 8.40 -15.26
CA VAL A 375 -17.81 7.36 -14.92
C VAL A 375 -18.69 7.91 -13.79
N PRO A 376 -20.01 7.70 -13.83
CA PRO A 376 -20.90 8.13 -12.76
C PRO A 376 -20.52 7.48 -11.42
N GLY A 377 -20.46 8.29 -10.36
CA GLY A 377 -20.17 7.85 -8.99
C GLY A 377 -18.70 8.02 -8.55
N PRO A 378 -18.35 7.52 -7.35
CA PRO A 378 -17.05 7.72 -6.71
C PRO A 378 -15.97 6.81 -7.33
N SER A 379 -15.56 7.13 -8.55
CA SER A 379 -14.65 6.32 -9.37
C SER A 379 -13.17 6.39 -8.97
N LEU A 380 -12.77 7.32 -8.10
CA LEU A 380 -11.39 7.45 -7.61
C LEU A 380 -11.12 6.65 -6.32
N ILE A 381 -12.12 5.98 -5.76
CA ILE A 381 -11.96 5.22 -4.52
C ILE A 381 -10.94 4.08 -4.67
N SER A 382 -10.03 3.97 -3.71
CA SER A 382 -9.04 2.91 -3.64
C SER A 382 -8.74 2.53 -2.20
N LEU A 383 -8.23 1.31 -1.98
CA LEU A 383 -7.85 0.81 -0.64
C LEU A 383 -6.77 1.67 0.06
N GLN A 384 -5.98 2.42 -0.70
CA GLN A 384 -4.92 3.28 -0.14
C GLN A 384 -5.47 4.57 0.49
N MET A 385 -6.72 4.94 0.17
CA MET A 385 -7.32 6.14 0.73
C MET A 385 -7.70 5.94 2.20
N ARG A 386 -7.47 6.98 3.02
CA ARG A 386 -7.81 6.97 4.46
C ARG A 386 -9.31 6.80 4.72
N VAL A 387 -10.15 7.21 3.77
CA VAL A 387 -11.62 7.12 3.87
C VAL A 387 -12.09 5.68 3.67
N THR A 388 -11.36 4.83 2.93
CA THR A 388 -11.82 3.49 2.55
C THR A 388 -11.99 2.53 3.73
N PRO A 389 -11.05 2.41 4.70
CA PRO A 389 -11.25 1.61 5.91
C PRO A 389 -12.49 2.02 6.72
N LYS A 390 -12.82 3.33 6.71
CA LYS A 390 -13.98 3.89 7.42
C LYS A 390 -15.28 3.56 6.71
N LEU A 391 -15.34 3.71 5.39
CA LEU A 391 -16.50 3.32 4.57
C LEU A 391 -16.79 1.81 4.64
N MET A 392 -15.74 0.99 4.77
CA MET A 392 -15.86 -0.45 5.00
C MET A 392 -16.22 -0.81 6.45
N ARG A 393 -16.25 0.18 7.35
CA ARG A 393 -16.48 0.02 8.80
C ARG A 393 -15.63 -1.11 9.38
N LEU A 394 -14.31 -1.06 9.12
CA LEU A 394 -13.41 -2.09 9.62
C LEU A 394 -13.31 -2.03 11.15
N ALA A 395 -13.33 -3.20 11.78
CA ALA A 395 -13.20 -3.38 13.22
C ALA A 395 -12.02 -4.28 13.55
N TRP A 396 -11.35 -3.97 14.67
CA TRP A 396 -10.31 -4.78 15.28
C TRP A 396 -10.86 -5.43 16.56
N ASP A 397 -10.97 -6.75 16.60
CA ASP A 397 -11.56 -7.48 17.75
C ASP A 397 -12.95 -6.97 18.19
N GLY A 398 -13.74 -6.50 17.22
CA GLY A 398 -15.07 -5.94 17.47
C GLY A 398 -15.10 -4.44 17.78
N PHE A 399 -13.94 -3.80 17.92
CA PHE A 399 -13.82 -2.36 18.16
C PHE A 399 -13.63 -1.57 16.86
N PRO A 400 -14.28 -0.40 16.69
CA PRO A 400 -14.20 0.39 15.47
C PRO A 400 -12.79 0.96 15.25
N LEU A 401 -12.29 0.86 14.01
CA LEU A 401 -11.03 1.48 13.61
C LEU A 401 -11.16 2.99 13.42
N HIS A 402 -10.19 3.71 13.95
CA HIS A 402 -10.08 5.16 13.89
C HIS A 402 -8.66 5.58 13.49
N TYR A 403 -8.55 6.72 12.80
CA TYR A 403 -7.26 7.26 12.36
C TYR A 403 -6.94 8.56 13.10
N SER A 404 -5.85 8.56 13.85
CA SER A 404 -5.29 9.75 14.49
C SER A 404 -4.11 10.29 13.70
N GLU A 405 -4.01 11.61 13.53
CA GLU A 405 -2.89 12.23 12.81
C GLU A 405 -1.54 12.04 13.50
N LYS A 406 -1.54 11.96 14.85
CA LYS A 406 -0.34 11.81 15.66
C LYS A 406 0.15 10.36 15.71
N HIS A 407 -0.77 9.42 15.90
CA HIS A 407 -0.45 8.02 16.20
C HIS A 407 -0.68 7.05 15.05
N GLY A 408 -1.38 7.48 14.00
CA GLY A 408 -1.77 6.64 12.87
C GLY A 408 -3.08 5.88 13.14
N TRP A 409 -3.20 4.67 12.58
CA TRP A 409 -4.37 3.82 12.76
C TRP A 409 -4.39 3.12 14.12
N GLY A 410 -5.56 3.11 14.74
CA GLY A 410 -5.88 2.43 15.98
C GLY A 410 -7.35 2.06 16.05
N TYR A 411 -7.81 1.57 17.20
CA TYR A 411 -9.19 1.21 17.47
C TYR A 411 -9.68 1.86 18.77
N LEU A 412 -11.00 2.07 18.87
CA LEU A 412 -11.64 2.74 20.00
C LEU A 412 -12.25 1.72 20.97
N VAL A 413 -11.82 1.76 22.22
CA VAL A 413 -12.29 0.89 23.31
C VAL A 413 -13.00 1.74 24.35
N LEU A 414 -14.11 1.25 24.91
CA LEU A 414 -14.84 1.98 25.96
C LEU A 414 -14.18 1.78 27.34
N PRO A 415 -14.13 2.78 28.22
CA PRO A 415 -13.80 2.55 29.62
C PRO A 415 -14.92 1.76 30.30
N GLN A 416 -14.57 0.82 31.20
CA GLN A 416 -15.54 -0.08 31.85
C GLN A 416 -16.40 0.58 32.95
N SER A 417 -16.23 1.87 33.22
CA SER A 417 -16.97 2.58 34.28
C SER A 417 -17.52 3.91 33.80
N LEU A 418 -18.84 4.02 33.78
CA LEU A 418 -19.55 5.28 33.67
C LEU A 418 -20.71 5.27 34.67
N GLU A 419 -20.37 5.12 35.95
CA GLU A 419 -21.23 5.55 37.04
C GLU A 419 -20.61 6.78 37.72
N SER A 420 -21.42 7.85 37.84
CA SER A 420 -21.19 9.12 38.54
C SER A 420 -20.35 10.21 37.86
N ARG A 421 -20.86 10.75 36.73
CA ARG A 421 -20.88 12.22 36.57
C ARG A 421 -22.31 12.71 36.66
N GLY A 422 -22.75 13.00 37.89
CA GLY A 422 -23.94 13.81 38.12
C GLY A 422 -23.75 15.19 37.54
N GLY A 423 -24.53 15.55 36.52
CA GLY A 423 -24.53 16.90 35.96
C GLY A 423 -24.90 16.93 34.48
N CYS A 424 -26.20 17.01 34.19
CA CYS A 424 -26.85 17.57 33.01
C CYS A 424 -26.00 17.67 31.71
N VAL A 425 -26.05 16.64 30.86
CA VAL A 425 -25.83 16.80 29.41
C VAL A 425 -26.93 16.03 28.69
N SER A 426 -27.56 16.68 27.72
CA SER A 426 -28.69 16.20 26.93
C SER A 426 -28.46 14.79 26.34
N PRO A 427 -29.50 13.96 26.11
CA PRO A 427 -29.37 12.54 25.79
C PRO A 427 -28.83 12.20 24.38
N ALA A 428 -28.34 13.19 23.63
CA ALA A 428 -28.27 13.10 22.17
C ALA A 428 -26.87 12.79 21.59
N LEU A 429 -25.82 12.64 22.40
CA LEU A 429 -24.43 12.57 21.87
C LEU A 429 -23.51 11.65 22.68
N CYS A 430 -23.95 10.46 23.08
CA CYS A 430 -23.06 9.49 23.72
C CYS A 430 -22.64 8.38 22.72
N PRO A 431 -21.44 8.50 22.09
CA PRO A 431 -20.70 7.45 21.36
C PRO A 431 -20.78 6.03 21.93
N ASP A 432 -20.93 5.95 23.25
CA ASP A 432 -20.70 4.75 24.04
C ASP A 432 -21.69 3.63 23.69
N ARG A 433 -22.97 3.96 23.45
CA ARG A 433 -24.02 2.95 23.22
C ARG A 433 -23.82 2.17 21.92
N VAL A 434 -23.35 2.82 20.85
CA VAL A 434 -23.18 2.17 19.55
C VAL A 434 -21.97 1.25 19.57
N ILE A 435 -20.86 1.72 20.15
CA ILE A 435 -19.63 0.93 20.29
C ILE A 435 -19.85 -0.29 21.21
N GLU A 436 -20.60 -0.11 22.29
CA GLU A 436 -20.97 -1.19 23.21
C GLU A 436 -21.85 -2.25 22.52
N GLN A 437 -22.84 -1.83 21.73
CA GLN A 437 -23.68 -2.75 20.96
C GLN A 437 -22.87 -3.55 19.94
N LEU A 438 -21.93 -2.91 19.23
CA LEU A 438 -21.05 -3.56 18.26
C LEU A 438 -20.15 -4.60 18.93
N TYR A 439 -19.57 -4.26 20.08
CA TYR A 439 -18.73 -5.18 20.84
C TYR A 439 -19.56 -6.35 21.42
N ARG A 440 -20.75 -6.10 21.96
CA ARG A 440 -21.69 -7.15 22.41
C ARG A 440 -22.04 -8.12 21.28
N GLN A 441 -22.36 -7.60 20.10
CA GLN A 441 -22.64 -8.41 18.92
C GLN A 441 -21.41 -9.26 18.51
N TYR A 442 -20.20 -8.68 18.58
CA TYR A 442 -18.96 -9.41 18.34
C TYR A 442 -18.75 -10.56 19.35
N CYS A 443 -18.96 -10.32 20.65
CA CYS A 443 -18.80 -11.34 21.69
C CYS A 443 -19.79 -12.50 21.53
N LEU A 444 -21.06 -12.19 21.20
CA LEU A 444 -22.09 -13.19 20.93
C LEU A 444 -21.72 -14.11 19.75
N GLU A 445 -21.11 -13.55 18.68
CA GLU A 445 -20.66 -14.35 17.52
C GLU A 445 -19.41 -15.19 17.80
N LYS A 446 -18.47 -14.69 18.63
CA LYS A 446 -17.21 -15.38 18.94
C LYS A 446 -17.33 -16.37 20.10
N GLY A 447 -18.49 -16.51 20.73
CA GLY A 447 -18.70 -17.40 21.88
C GLY A 447 -17.87 -17.04 23.11
N LYS A 448 -17.38 -15.79 23.20
CA LYS A 448 -16.68 -15.29 24.40
C LYS A 448 -17.73 -14.87 25.42
N GLU A 449 -17.54 -15.29 26.68
CA GLU A 449 -18.42 -14.93 27.81
C GLU A 449 -18.72 -13.43 27.80
N GLN A 450 -19.99 -13.09 28.04
CA GLN A 450 -20.42 -11.69 28.15
C GLN A 450 -19.58 -10.98 29.22
N PRO A 451 -19.28 -9.67 29.07
CA PRO A 451 -18.91 -8.89 30.24
C PRO A 451 -20.08 -8.99 31.24
N PRO A 452 -19.84 -9.36 32.52
CA PRO A 452 -20.91 -9.50 33.49
C PRO A 452 -21.68 -8.19 33.60
N GLY A 453 -23.00 -8.25 33.39
CA GLY A 453 -23.88 -7.11 33.57
C GLY A 453 -23.85 -6.65 35.03
N LEU A 454 -23.70 -5.33 35.23
CA LEU A 454 -23.42 -4.67 36.51
C LEU A 454 -24.43 -4.98 37.63
N GLU A 455 -25.67 -5.38 37.31
CA GLU A 455 -26.72 -5.56 38.32
C GLU A 455 -26.51 -6.80 39.21
N ALA A 456 -25.82 -7.85 38.73
CA ALA A 456 -25.71 -9.12 39.47
C ALA A 456 -24.54 -9.15 40.47
N THR A 457 -23.52 -8.31 40.28
CA THR A 457 -22.29 -8.34 41.11
C THR A 457 -22.39 -7.46 42.35
N VAL A 458 -23.11 -6.33 42.24
CA VAL A 458 -23.20 -5.34 43.33
C VAL A 458 -24.08 -5.85 44.48
N GLU A 459 -25.17 -6.56 44.20
CA GLU A 459 -26.02 -7.14 45.26
C GLU A 459 -25.30 -8.26 46.03
N ASN A 460 -24.44 -9.04 45.37
CA ASN A 460 -23.73 -10.15 46.01
C ASN A 460 -22.52 -9.69 46.86
N GLU A 461 -21.83 -8.61 46.49
CA GLU A 461 -20.71 -8.09 47.31
C GLU A 461 -21.19 -7.25 48.50
N LEU A 462 -22.30 -6.51 48.37
CA LEU A 462 -22.82 -5.70 49.48
C LEU A 462 -23.49 -6.55 50.58
N LEU A 463 -24.09 -7.68 50.23
CA LEU A 463 -24.72 -8.59 51.19
C LEU A 463 -23.72 -9.48 51.95
N ALA A 464 -22.45 -9.52 51.51
CA ALA A 464 -21.42 -10.42 52.05
C ALA A 464 -20.40 -9.75 53.00
N MET A 465 -20.49 -8.44 53.25
CA MET A 465 -19.53 -7.72 54.11
C MET A 465 -20.16 -7.26 55.43
N ASP A 466 -19.51 -7.61 56.55
CA ASP A 466 -19.92 -7.22 57.90
C ASP A 466 -19.72 -5.71 58.17
N SER A 467 -20.57 -5.17 59.04
CA SER A 467 -20.66 -3.73 59.37
C SER A 467 -19.37 -3.12 59.93
N SER A 468 -18.49 -3.92 60.53
CA SER A 468 -17.18 -3.47 61.01
C SER A 468 -16.18 -3.20 59.88
N THR A 469 -16.28 -3.92 58.76
CA THR A 469 -15.39 -3.76 57.60
C THR A 469 -15.77 -2.54 56.78
N ILE A 470 -17.04 -2.13 56.84
CA ILE A 470 -17.55 -0.90 56.23
C ILE A 470 -16.99 0.33 56.96
N TRP A 471 -17.04 0.35 58.29
CA TRP A 471 -16.48 1.48 59.08
C TRP A 471 -14.97 1.61 58.94
N GLN A 472 -14.22 0.51 58.88
CA GLN A 472 -12.77 0.54 58.61
C GLN A 472 -12.43 1.19 57.25
N LYS A 473 -13.19 0.88 56.19
CA LYS A 473 -12.98 1.49 54.87
C LYS A 473 -13.35 2.97 54.84
N VAL A 474 -14.37 3.39 55.57
CA VAL A 474 -14.78 4.80 55.68
C VAL A 474 -13.73 5.61 56.45
N GLU A 475 -13.14 5.04 57.50
CA GLU A 475 -12.06 5.66 58.28
C GLU A 475 -10.75 5.78 57.46
N GLU A 476 -10.46 4.78 56.62
CA GLU A 476 -9.31 4.77 55.71
C GLU A 476 -9.48 5.78 54.54
N MET A 477 -10.72 6.06 54.13
CA MET A 477 -11.02 7.12 53.15
C MET A 477 -10.95 8.51 53.77
N SER A 478 -11.41 8.68 55.02
CA SER A 478 -11.32 9.96 55.75
C SER A 478 -9.88 10.34 56.09
N GLN A 479 -9.01 9.37 56.40
CA GLN A 479 -7.57 9.63 56.60
C GLN A 479 -6.84 10.05 55.32
N ARG A 480 -7.33 9.65 54.14
CA ARG A 480 -6.75 10.04 52.84
C ARG A 480 -7.19 11.42 52.36
N GLU A 481 -8.34 11.93 52.81
CA GLU A 481 -8.78 13.30 52.49
C GLU A 481 -7.98 14.35 53.29
N VAL A 482 -7.51 14.02 54.50
CA VAL A 482 -6.70 14.93 55.34
C VAL A 482 -5.25 15.06 54.83
N ASP A 483 -4.66 14.00 54.25
CA ASP A 483 -3.30 14.04 53.69
C ASP A 483 -3.16 14.85 52.39
N VAL A 484 -4.27 15.19 51.73
CA VAL A 484 -4.30 15.98 50.48
C VAL A 484 -4.34 17.48 50.78
N GLU A 485 -4.91 17.91 51.90
CA GLU A 485 -4.98 19.34 52.26
C GLU A 485 -3.66 19.88 52.87
N GLU A 486 -2.85 19.05 53.53
CA GLU A 486 -1.60 19.52 54.18
C GLU A 486 -0.43 19.73 53.19
N ARG A 487 -0.48 19.18 51.96
CA ARG A 487 0.61 19.31 50.97
C ARG A 487 0.52 20.51 50.01
N VAL A 488 -0.48 21.39 50.15
CA VAL A 488 -0.68 22.52 49.21
C VAL A 488 -0.03 23.84 49.65
N CYS A 489 0.70 23.90 50.78
CA CYS A 489 1.37 25.13 51.22
C CYS A 489 2.83 24.90 51.63
N GLY A 490 3.78 25.07 50.68
CA GLY A 490 5.18 25.31 51.04
C GLY A 490 6.24 24.98 49.98
N ALA A 491 6.68 26.02 49.26
CA ALA A 491 7.97 26.19 48.59
C ALA A 491 8.27 25.43 47.27
N ASP A 492 8.46 26.27 46.25
CA ASP A 492 8.81 26.08 44.84
C ASP A 492 10.13 25.35 44.54
N GLN A 493 10.17 24.77 43.33
CA GLN A 493 11.32 24.21 42.58
C GLN A 493 11.72 22.75 42.85
N SER A 494 10.81 21.79 42.64
CA SER A 494 11.14 20.39 42.29
C SER A 494 10.02 19.64 41.52
N LEU A 495 9.02 20.36 41.00
CA LEU A 495 7.75 19.78 40.54
C LEU A 495 7.76 19.21 39.11
N GLU A 496 8.81 19.40 38.31
CA GLU A 496 8.80 18.89 36.92
C GLU A 496 9.21 17.41 36.81
N GLN A 497 9.90 16.87 37.82
CA GLN A 497 10.41 15.50 37.80
C GLN A 497 9.46 14.52 38.51
N GLU A 498 8.87 14.92 39.64
CA GLU A 498 7.89 14.10 40.38
C GLU A 498 6.51 14.07 39.69
N MET A 499 6.12 15.15 38.99
CA MET A 499 4.87 15.21 38.23
C MET A 499 4.93 14.34 36.96
N GLY A 500 6.13 14.02 36.46
CA GLY A 500 6.36 13.06 35.38
C GLY A 500 6.20 11.60 35.86
N GLU A 501 6.78 11.25 37.01
CA GLU A 501 6.66 9.89 37.59
C GLU A 501 5.23 9.61 38.12
N LEU A 502 4.54 10.64 38.64
CA LEU A 502 3.14 10.52 39.04
C LEU A 502 2.21 10.38 37.82
N SER A 503 2.54 11.01 36.67
CA SER A 503 1.82 10.83 35.41
C SER A 503 1.97 9.42 34.86
N GLU A 504 3.18 8.84 34.88
CA GLU A 504 3.41 7.44 34.48
C GLU A 504 2.68 6.43 35.41
N LEU A 505 2.63 6.70 36.72
CA LEU A 505 1.89 5.88 37.69
C LEU A 505 0.37 6.02 37.57
N MET A 506 -0.14 7.19 37.19
CA MET A 506 -1.57 7.43 36.95
C MET A 506 -2.01 6.87 35.58
N GLU A 507 -1.13 6.90 34.58
CA GLU A 507 -1.30 6.22 33.28
C GLU A 507 -1.38 4.69 33.45
N ALA A 508 -0.56 4.10 34.33
CA ALA A 508 -0.61 2.67 34.65
C ALA A 508 -1.92 2.23 35.37
N ARG A 509 -2.58 3.14 36.10
CA ARG A 509 -3.86 2.86 36.79
C ARG A 509 -5.11 3.01 35.91
N SER A 510 -4.97 3.48 34.67
CA SER A 510 -6.07 3.76 33.74
C SER A 510 -6.17 2.79 32.55
N GLN A 511 -5.50 1.65 32.60
CA GLN A 511 -5.64 0.61 31.57
C GLN A 511 -6.90 -0.22 31.81
N PRO A 512 -7.67 -0.57 30.76
CA PRO A 512 -8.79 -1.50 30.88
C PRO A 512 -8.25 -2.86 31.33
N SER A 513 -8.72 -3.36 32.47
CA SER A 513 -8.38 -4.70 32.98
C SER A 513 -8.74 -5.82 32.00
N TYR A 514 -9.71 -5.55 31.11
CA TYR A 514 -10.27 -6.52 30.17
C TYR A 514 -9.68 -6.44 28.74
N HIS A 515 -8.82 -5.46 28.43
CA HIS A 515 -8.27 -5.28 27.09
C HIS A 515 -6.76 -4.94 27.12
N HIS A 516 -5.94 -5.82 26.55
CA HIS A 516 -4.49 -5.64 26.46
C HIS A 516 -4.09 -5.16 25.05
N GLY A 517 -3.55 -3.94 24.94
CA GLY A 517 -3.16 -3.33 23.65
C GLY A 517 -2.08 -2.25 23.80
N ASN A 518 -1.58 -1.71 22.68
CA ASN A 518 -0.60 -0.62 22.69
C ASN A 518 -1.31 0.74 22.89
N GLY A 519 -1.43 1.18 24.14
CA GLY A 519 -2.23 2.31 24.60
C GLY A 519 -2.59 2.14 26.09
N PRO A 520 -3.52 2.93 26.66
CA PRO A 520 -4.34 3.96 26.00
C PRO A 520 -3.56 5.25 25.72
N TYR A 521 -3.84 5.88 24.58
CA TYR A 521 -3.32 7.22 24.25
C TYR A 521 -4.41 8.27 24.51
N ASN A 522 -4.29 8.99 25.64
CA ASN A 522 -5.29 9.95 26.11
C ASN A 522 -5.28 11.30 25.34
N ASP A 523 -4.36 11.50 24.41
CA ASP A 523 -4.26 12.72 23.59
C ASP A 523 -5.18 12.72 22.36
N VAL A 524 -5.87 11.60 22.09
CA VAL A 524 -6.91 11.49 21.06
C VAL A 524 -8.27 11.76 21.71
N ASN A 525 -8.73 13.00 21.60
CA ASN A 525 -9.88 13.50 22.37
C ASN A 525 -11.22 13.10 21.74
N ILE A 526 -11.59 11.82 21.87
CA ILE A 526 -12.94 11.31 21.56
C ILE A 526 -13.68 11.10 22.88
N PRO A 527 -14.83 11.77 23.10
CA PRO A 527 -15.58 11.66 24.35
C PRO A 527 -15.94 10.20 24.65
N GLY A 528 -15.61 9.73 25.85
CA GLY A 528 -16.01 8.40 26.32
C GLY A 528 -15.21 7.21 25.75
N CYS A 529 -14.15 7.42 24.97
CA CYS A 529 -13.39 6.34 24.33
C CYS A 529 -11.88 6.42 24.59
N TRP A 530 -11.23 5.27 24.71
CA TRP A 530 -9.77 5.11 24.73
C TRP A 530 -9.25 4.66 23.36
N PHE A 531 -8.16 5.28 22.91
CA PHE A 531 -7.51 4.95 21.64
C PHE A 531 -6.33 4.01 21.85
N PHE A 532 -6.37 2.85 21.18
CA PHE A 532 -5.28 1.88 21.15
C PHE A 532 -4.72 1.76 19.74
N LYS A 533 -3.40 1.75 19.63
CA LYS A 533 -2.69 1.71 18.35
C LYS A 533 -2.59 0.29 17.81
N LEU A 534 -2.72 0.14 16.49
CA LEU A 534 -2.55 -1.16 15.85
C LEU A 534 -1.12 -1.71 16.01
N PRO A 535 -0.96 -3.02 16.28
CA PRO A 535 0.35 -3.65 16.35
C PRO A 535 1.02 -3.63 14.97
N HIS A 536 2.28 -3.20 14.92
CA HIS A 536 3.03 -3.04 13.67
C HIS A 536 4.45 -3.62 13.77
N LYS A 537 4.89 -4.30 12.70
CA LYS A 537 6.21 -4.93 12.62
C LYS A 537 7.34 -3.99 12.17
N ALA A 538 7.06 -2.87 11.48
CA ALA A 538 8.13 -2.01 10.97
C ALA A 538 8.57 -0.90 11.95
N SER A 539 9.87 -0.62 11.88
CA SER A 539 10.61 0.39 12.66
C SER A 539 9.91 1.76 12.68
N TRP A 540 9.96 2.41 13.84
CA TRP A 540 9.50 3.79 14.08
C TRP A 540 9.91 4.73 12.92
N GLY A 541 8.94 5.35 12.26
CA GLY A 541 9.20 6.34 11.18
C GLY A 541 8.23 6.34 10.00
N LEU A 542 7.41 5.29 9.81
CA LEU A 542 6.34 5.22 8.78
C LEU A 542 4.93 5.20 9.40
N LEU A 543 4.79 5.75 10.60
CA LEU A 543 3.56 5.70 11.40
C LEU A 543 2.32 6.29 10.71
N GLY A 544 2.49 7.36 9.93
CA GLY A 544 1.40 8.02 9.20
C GLY A 544 1.07 7.43 7.82
N ALA A 545 1.83 6.44 7.34
CA ALA A 545 1.68 5.84 6.01
C ALA A 545 1.15 4.40 6.06
N PHE A 546 0.73 3.94 7.23
CA PHE A 546 0.31 2.56 7.42
C PHE A 546 -1.13 2.38 6.91
N CYS A 547 -1.37 1.30 6.16
CA CYS A 547 -2.66 0.98 5.56
C CYS A 547 -3.18 -0.31 6.19
N PRO A 548 -4.41 -0.36 6.72
CA PRO A 548 -4.96 -1.58 7.32
C PRO A 548 -5.13 -2.74 6.32
N PHE A 549 -5.03 -2.46 5.02
CA PHE A 549 -5.04 -3.48 3.95
C PHE A 549 -3.63 -3.97 3.56
N ALA A 550 -2.59 -3.60 4.32
CA ALA A 550 -1.22 -3.99 4.05
C ALA A 550 -1.00 -5.50 4.23
N LYS A 551 0.05 -6.01 3.58
CA LYS A 551 0.42 -7.44 3.63
C LYS A 551 0.60 -7.96 5.07
N ASP A 552 1.11 -7.11 5.95
CA ASP A 552 1.41 -7.47 7.34
C ASP A 552 0.15 -7.80 8.16
N PHE A 553 -1.02 -7.32 7.72
CA PHE A 553 -2.32 -7.56 8.36
C PHE A 553 -3.12 -8.70 7.73
N LEU A 554 -2.63 -9.32 6.65
CA LEU A 554 -3.32 -10.47 6.05
C LEU A 554 -3.56 -11.61 7.06
N PRO A 555 -2.64 -11.95 7.97
CA PRO A 555 -2.91 -12.95 9.01
C PRO A 555 -4.09 -12.54 9.92
N GLN A 556 -4.16 -11.28 10.31
CA GLN A 556 -5.23 -10.73 11.15
C GLN A 556 -6.56 -10.61 10.42
N MET A 557 -6.52 -10.52 9.09
CA MET A 557 -7.72 -10.65 8.25
C MET A 557 -8.16 -12.11 8.12
N GLU A 558 -7.22 -13.07 8.15
CA GLU A 558 -7.48 -14.51 8.07
C GLU A 558 -8.03 -15.09 9.39
N ASP A 559 -7.50 -14.66 10.54
CA ASP A 559 -7.96 -15.09 11.88
C ASP A 559 -9.26 -14.39 12.34
N GLY A 560 -9.70 -13.39 11.57
CA GLY A 560 -10.90 -12.60 11.83
C GLY A 560 -10.75 -11.54 12.93
N THR A 561 -9.52 -11.22 13.35
CA THR A 561 -9.21 -10.09 14.24
C THR A 561 -9.55 -8.77 13.55
N LEU A 562 -9.17 -8.62 12.27
CA LEU A 562 -9.50 -7.47 11.43
C LEU A 562 -10.60 -7.85 10.44
N ARG A 563 -11.83 -7.39 10.67
CA ARG A 563 -13.01 -7.70 9.84
C ARG A 563 -13.86 -6.47 9.57
N ALA A 564 -14.67 -6.50 8.51
CA ALA A 564 -15.72 -5.49 8.33
C ALA A 564 -16.84 -5.70 9.36
N ALA A 565 -17.50 -4.62 9.79
CA ALA A 565 -18.61 -4.69 10.73
C ALA A 565 -19.76 -5.57 10.18
N VAL A 566 -20.46 -6.25 11.10
CA VAL A 566 -21.50 -7.24 10.82
C VAL A 566 -22.64 -6.61 10.02
N GLY A 567 -23.17 -7.35 9.02
CA GLY A 567 -24.32 -6.93 8.21
C GLY A 567 -24.00 -6.15 6.93
N ARG A 568 -22.72 -5.95 6.57
CA ARG A 568 -22.32 -5.28 5.32
C ARG A 568 -21.58 -6.22 4.37
N THR A 569 -22.31 -6.79 3.43
CA THR A 569 -21.79 -7.74 2.42
C THR A 569 -20.69 -7.15 1.54
N HIS A 570 -20.82 -5.88 1.13
CA HIS A 570 -19.84 -5.20 0.27
C HIS A 570 -18.47 -5.01 0.96
N GLY A 571 -18.45 -4.72 2.26
CA GLY A 571 -17.21 -4.53 3.03
C GLY A 571 -16.45 -5.85 3.20
N THR A 572 -17.15 -6.91 3.61
CA THR A 572 -16.57 -8.26 3.75
C THR A 572 -16.05 -8.77 2.40
N ARG A 573 -16.84 -8.63 1.34
CA ARG A 573 -16.45 -9.05 -0.01
C ARG A 573 -15.22 -8.31 -0.53
N ALA A 574 -15.15 -6.98 -0.34
CA ALA A 574 -13.97 -6.22 -0.74
C ALA A 574 -12.70 -6.64 0.04
N LEU A 575 -12.85 -7.03 1.31
CA LEU A 575 -11.75 -7.53 2.13
C LEU A 575 -11.26 -8.91 1.66
N GLU A 576 -12.19 -9.81 1.35
CA GLU A 576 -11.92 -11.13 0.74
C GLU A 576 -11.20 -10.99 -0.61
N ILE A 577 -11.70 -10.11 -1.48
CA ILE A 577 -11.07 -9.85 -2.78
C ILE A 577 -9.64 -9.32 -2.59
N ASN A 578 -9.44 -8.37 -1.67
CA ASN A 578 -8.08 -7.87 -1.37
C ASN A 578 -7.16 -9.01 -0.89
N LYS A 579 -7.66 -9.97 -0.10
CA LYS A 579 -6.89 -11.16 0.30
C LYS A 579 -6.50 -11.99 -0.93
N MET A 580 -7.47 -12.33 -1.80
CA MET A 580 -7.25 -13.14 -3.00
C MET A 580 -6.21 -12.52 -3.94
N ILE A 581 -6.31 -11.21 -4.20
CA ILE A 581 -5.43 -10.53 -5.17
C ILE A 581 -4.08 -10.08 -4.57
N SER A 582 -3.91 -10.11 -3.24
CA SER A 582 -2.71 -9.61 -2.58
C SER A 582 -1.44 -10.35 -2.98
N PHE A 583 -1.53 -11.66 -3.24
CA PHE A 583 -0.40 -12.44 -3.74
C PHE A 583 -0.01 -11.99 -5.16
N TRP A 584 -0.97 -12.01 -6.09
CA TRP A 584 -0.74 -11.62 -7.49
C TRP A 584 -0.25 -10.18 -7.61
N ARG A 585 -0.81 -9.23 -6.87
CA ARG A 585 -0.37 -7.83 -6.84
C ARG A 585 1.14 -7.70 -6.58
N ASN A 586 1.67 -8.52 -5.68
CA ASN A 586 3.08 -8.51 -5.31
C ASN A 586 3.97 -9.37 -6.22
N ALA A 587 3.43 -10.44 -6.80
CA ALA A 587 4.20 -11.43 -7.56
C ALA A 587 4.17 -11.20 -9.07
N HIS A 588 3.08 -10.66 -9.63
CA HIS A 588 2.83 -10.63 -11.08
C HIS A 588 4.00 -10.02 -11.85
N LYS A 589 4.54 -8.87 -11.41
CA LYS A 589 5.69 -8.23 -12.09
C LYS A 589 6.91 -9.15 -12.19
N ARG A 590 7.18 -9.93 -11.14
CA ARG A 590 8.33 -10.86 -11.10
C ARG A 590 8.08 -12.08 -11.98
N ILE A 591 6.84 -12.56 -12.06
CA ILE A 591 6.44 -13.70 -12.87
C ILE A 591 6.36 -13.30 -14.35
N SER A 592 5.75 -12.16 -14.66
CA SER A 592 5.58 -11.66 -16.04
C SER A 592 6.88 -11.15 -16.65
N SER A 593 7.85 -10.72 -15.83
CA SER A 593 9.18 -10.30 -16.32
C SER A 593 10.14 -11.47 -16.58
N GLN A 594 9.72 -12.72 -16.34
CA GLN A 594 10.58 -13.87 -16.61
C GLN A 594 10.88 -13.96 -18.11
N MET A 595 12.15 -14.17 -18.44
CA MET A 595 12.57 -14.33 -19.83
C MET A 595 12.27 -15.76 -20.29
N VAL A 596 11.35 -15.88 -21.24
CA VAL A 596 10.98 -17.16 -21.86
C VAL A 596 11.59 -17.24 -23.24
N VAL A 597 12.22 -18.36 -23.54
CA VAL A 597 12.79 -18.63 -24.86
C VAL A 597 12.06 -19.82 -25.47
N TRP A 598 11.46 -19.58 -26.64
CA TRP A 598 10.69 -20.58 -27.37
C TRP A 598 11.60 -21.30 -28.36
N LEU A 599 11.51 -22.63 -28.36
CA LEU A 599 12.30 -23.52 -29.20
C LEU A 599 11.49 -23.91 -30.44
N LYS A 600 12.13 -23.85 -31.61
CA LYS A 600 11.52 -24.30 -32.87
C LYS A 600 11.58 -25.82 -32.98
N LYS A 601 10.72 -26.42 -33.82
CA LYS A 601 10.70 -27.88 -34.08
C LYS A 601 12.08 -28.46 -34.46
N GLY A 602 12.90 -27.72 -35.21
CA GLY A 602 14.26 -28.14 -35.58
C GLY A 602 15.30 -28.06 -34.45
N GLU A 603 15.01 -27.34 -33.39
CA GLU A 603 15.87 -27.15 -32.21
C GLU A 603 15.53 -28.17 -31.11
N LEU A 604 14.33 -28.75 -31.15
CA LEU A 604 13.89 -29.79 -30.23
C LEU A 604 14.55 -31.15 -30.56
N PRO A 605 14.96 -31.93 -29.53
CA PRO A 605 15.46 -33.27 -29.74
C PRO A 605 14.41 -34.18 -30.40
N ARG A 606 14.88 -35.11 -31.24
CA ARG A 606 14.01 -36.12 -31.89
C ARG A 606 13.21 -36.97 -30.92
N VAL A 607 13.67 -37.12 -29.68
CA VAL A 607 12.96 -37.84 -28.61
C VAL A 607 11.68 -37.10 -28.23
N VAL A 608 11.71 -35.76 -28.20
CA VAL A 608 10.55 -34.92 -27.87
C VAL A 608 9.59 -34.89 -29.04
N THR A 609 10.08 -34.63 -30.26
CA THR A 609 9.20 -34.48 -31.45
C THR A 609 8.55 -35.77 -31.93
N ARG A 610 8.98 -36.94 -31.43
CA ARG A 610 8.35 -38.24 -31.71
C ARG A 610 7.46 -38.75 -30.58
N HIS A 611 7.36 -38.01 -29.47
CA HIS A 611 6.53 -38.40 -28.34
C HIS A 611 5.05 -38.31 -28.73
N PRO A 612 4.17 -39.24 -28.30
CA PRO A 612 2.74 -39.20 -28.64
C PRO A 612 2.04 -37.92 -28.19
N ASP A 613 2.46 -37.34 -27.07
CA ASP A 613 1.89 -36.11 -26.51
C ASP A 613 2.49 -34.82 -27.11
N TYR A 614 3.40 -34.94 -28.09
CA TYR A 614 3.95 -33.76 -28.76
C TYR A 614 2.94 -33.21 -29.76
N ASN A 615 2.63 -31.92 -29.61
CA ASN A 615 1.76 -31.19 -30.51
C ASN A 615 2.57 -30.14 -31.28
N GLU A 616 2.57 -30.19 -32.61
CA GLU A 616 3.31 -29.23 -33.44
C GLU A 616 2.73 -27.81 -33.41
N GLU A 617 1.45 -27.68 -33.06
CA GLU A 617 0.79 -26.37 -32.91
C GLU A 617 1.11 -25.69 -31.58
N ASP A 618 1.57 -26.46 -30.58
CA ASP A 618 1.92 -25.92 -29.27
C ASP A 618 3.35 -25.37 -29.24
N GLU A 619 3.53 -24.31 -28.45
CA GLU A 619 4.85 -23.73 -28.21
C GLU A 619 5.56 -24.49 -27.07
N TYR A 620 6.84 -24.80 -27.25
CA TYR A 620 7.70 -25.37 -26.22
C TYR A 620 8.88 -24.45 -25.98
N GLY A 621 9.22 -24.22 -24.72
CA GLY A 621 10.27 -23.30 -24.35
C GLY A 621 10.83 -23.59 -22.97
N ALA A 622 11.69 -22.69 -22.51
CA ALA A 622 12.22 -22.76 -21.16
C ALA A 622 12.47 -21.38 -20.57
N ILE A 623 12.47 -21.37 -19.24
CA ILE A 623 12.91 -20.26 -18.40
C ILE A 623 14.18 -20.73 -17.68
N LEU A 624 15.20 -19.89 -17.66
CA LEU A 624 16.40 -20.11 -16.85
C LEU A 624 16.34 -19.19 -15.62
N PRO A 625 16.04 -19.73 -14.43
CA PRO A 625 16.02 -18.93 -13.21
C PRO A 625 17.39 -18.33 -12.89
N GLN A 626 17.40 -17.06 -12.48
CA GLN A 626 18.62 -16.36 -12.09
C GLN A 626 18.99 -16.68 -10.64
N VAL A 627 19.35 -17.94 -10.38
CA VAL A 627 19.66 -18.43 -9.03
C VAL A 627 21.03 -17.95 -8.58
N VAL A 628 21.06 -17.21 -7.47
CA VAL A 628 22.30 -16.94 -6.73
C VAL A 628 22.55 -18.13 -5.81
N THR A 629 23.56 -18.94 -6.13
CA THR A 629 23.80 -20.25 -5.50
C THR A 629 24.04 -20.15 -3.98
N ALA A 630 24.73 -19.09 -3.53
CA ALA A 630 24.88 -18.75 -2.13
C ALA A 630 24.47 -17.28 -1.88
N GLY A 631 23.16 -17.02 -1.95
CA GLY A 631 22.59 -15.67 -1.85
C GLY A 631 22.28 -15.18 -0.42
N THR A 632 22.64 -15.95 0.61
CA THR A 632 22.46 -15.59 2.03
C THR A 632 23.70 -15.96 2.84
N ILE A 633 23.87 -15.39 4.04
CA ILE A 633 25.00 -15.77 4.93
C ILE A 633 24.93 -17.25 5.32
N THR A 634 23.72 -17.80 5.42
CA THR A 634 23.51 -19.23 5.65
C THR A 634 23.74 -20.07 4.38
N ARG A 635 24.27 -19.46 3.31
CA ARG A 635 24.62 -20.08 2.03
C ARG A 635 23.44 -20.74 1.30
N ARG A 636 22.21 -20.37 1.65
CA ARG A 636 21.02 -20.78 0.89
C ARG A 636 20.98 -20.05 -0.44
N ALA A 637 20.54 -20.76 -1.47
CA ALA A 637 20.25 -20.14 -2.75
C ALA A 637 19.12 -19.12 -2.64
N VAL A 638 19.20 -18.11 -3.49
CA VAL A 638 18.21 -17.05 -3.58
C VAL A 638 17.81 -16.85 -5.02
N GLU A 639 16.51 -16.87 -5.26
CA GLU A 639 15.90 -16.43 -6.50
C GLU A 639 14.52 -15.82 -6.13
N PRO A 640 14.20 -14.58 -6.59
CA PRO A 640 13.03 -13.84 -6.10
C PRO A 640 11.64 -14.35 -6.51
N THR A 641 11.54 -15.37 -7.36
CA THR A 641 10.30 -15.79 -8.02
C THR A 641 9.99 -17.24 -7.66
N TRP A 642 10.78 -18.17 -8.18
CA TRP A 642 10.70 -19.61 -8.11
C TRP A 642 11.13 -20.17 -6.75
N LEU A 643 12.19 -19.65 -6.13
CA LEU A 643 12.60 -20.07 -4.77
C LEU A 643 11.75 -19.42 -3.65
N THR A 644 10.83 -18.54 -4.03
CA THR A 644 9.80 -17.99 -3.13
C THR A 644 8.42 -18.55 -3.40
N ALA A 645 8.32 -19.54 -4.29
CA ALA A 645 7.06 -20.19 -4.61
C ALA A 645 6.45 -20.81 -3.34
N SER A 646 5.16 -20.57 -3.16
CA SER A 646 4.37 -21.10 -2.07
C SER A 646 3.11 -21.75 -2.63
N ASN A 647 2.62 -22.78 -1.96
CA ASN A 647 1.34 -23.38 -2.30
C ASN A 647 0.21 -22.35 -2.21
N ALA A 648 -0.81 -22.53 -3.05
CA ALA A 648 -2.07 -21.81 -2.91
C ALA A 648 -2.64 -22.03 -1.50
N ARG A 649 -3.10 -20.96 -0.87
CA ARG A 649 -3.71 -20.97 0.46
C ARG A 649 -5.22 -21.00 0.38
#